data_AF-A0A753GD41-F1
#
_entry.id   AF-A0A753GD41-F1
#
_cell.length_a   1.000
_cell.length_b   1.000
_cell.length_c   1.000
_cell.angle_alpha   90.00
_cell.angle_beta   90.00
_cell.angle_gamma   90.00
#
_symmetry.space_group_name_H-M   'P 1'
#
loop_
_entity.id
_entity.type
_entity.pdbx_description
1 polymer ?
#
loop_
_entity_poly.entity_id
_entity_poly.type
_entity_poly.pdbx_seq_one_letter_code
_entity_poly.pdbx_strand_id
1 'polypeptide(L)'
;MIIGFGNNVVSSLAADITASQTTIQVMPGAGAMFANLLTSDYANSSNPLKTYAKITLTDAKETVFEVCHLTAVNNDMLTVIRGQEGTTAKGWSLNDVIANFATRGSENQFVQIEELQSGHYVAGVAGGTENNLTLELPATYFVNGGVDWTLRTPLVVIPALNNTGASTLQLTMGGRVLGIFPLYKGNKAELSANDIIKDAPVLCVLDNTKTYFSVLNPLEIYLGSLYLQKDQNLADVPDKAKARTALQLGDSATRNVGTTQGTVAAGDDSRITGAMQKDQNGGDILDKKQFARTIGAVTSTNITFNNASGWYKIATVVMPQATSTAVIKLYGGAGFNVGLFEQAAISELVLRAGNGSPVGITATLWRRSPSAANEVAWVNTSGDTYDIYINIGQHAYWLIAQYDYTGNANVTLYSTPEYSSVQPGNSTSGQTYTIYSSLMKPTAGDVGALPITGGQLNGPLSIGTDNALGGNSIVLGDNDTGFKQDGDGILGIYANNARVGYIDNSGLHMSVDVLTNGGIRAGNGKKLSLTSTNNSALNAGFNLWGDGGNRPTVIELGDDQGWHLYSQRNPDGSIVFTVNGDITANTLRAGGAIYQNNGDIFGSVWGNSWLSLWINNNFVADVQLGSGTSVTTWNNAGSWPNTPGYVVTSVWKDAQGENIDGINYAPLQKRVGNQWYTVQGGTV
;
A
#
# COMPACT_ATOMS: atom_id res chain seq x y z
N MET A 1 -72.67 25.71 24.49
CA MET A 1 -73.30 26.26 23.27
C MET A 1 -72.18 26.45 22.25
N ILE A 2 -72.36 26.05 21.00
CA ILE A 2 -71.34 26.25 19.96
C ILE A 2 -71.79 27.42 19.09
N ILE A 3 -70.95 28.45 19.03
CA ILE A 3 -71.07 29.57 18.11
C ILE A 3 -69.92 29.43 17.13
N GLY A 4 -70.11 29.86 15.91
CA GLY A 4 -69.12 29.62 14.89
C GLY A 4 -69.40 30.42 13.65
N PHE A 5 -68.29 30.67 12.99
CA PHE A 5 -68.15 31.63 11.93
C PHE A 5 -67.96 30.81 10.66
N GLY A 6 -68.95 30.83 9.78
CA GLY A 6 -68.81 30.21 8.47
C GLY A 6 -67.81 31.02 7.67
N ASN A 7 -66.54 30.59 7.65
CA ASN A 7 -65.43 31.03 6.79
C ASN A 7 -65.38 32.50 6.37
N ASN A 8 -65.78 33.43 7.25
CA ASN A 8 -65.95 34.85 6.89
C ASN A 8 -66.67 35.03 5.55
N VAL A 9 -67.74 34.24 5.31
CA VAL A 9 -68.48 34.30 4.05
C VAL A 9 -69.09 35.69 3.95
N VAL A 10 -68.72 36.38 2.89
CA VAL A 10 -69.27 37.67 2.49
C VAL A 10 -69.94 37.49 1.15
N SER A 11 -71.17 37.97 1.03
CA SER A 11 -71.84 38.13 -0.25
C SER A 11 -72.48 39.51 -0.28
N SER A 12 -73.07 39.82 -1.43
CA SER A 12 -73.92 40.98 -1.57
C SER A 12 -75.37 40.55 -1.76
N LEU A 13 -76.28 41.41 -1.35
CA LEU A 13 -77.69 41.23 -1.61
C LEU A 13 -77.95 41.22 -3.12
N ALA A 14 -78.75 40.26 -3.59
CA ALA A 14 -79.14 40.15 -5.00
C ALA A 14 -80.28 41.10 -5.41
N ALA A 15 -80.89 41.79 -4.44
CA ALA A 15 -81.95 42.77 -4.60
C ALA A 15 -82.06 43.63 -3.33
N ASP A 16 -82.77 44.76 -3.40
CA ASP A 16 -83.16 45.52 -2.21
C ASP A 16 -84.03 44.63 -1.27
N ILE A 17 -83.82 44.70 0.05
CA ILE A 17 -84.63 44.02 1.09
C ILE A 17 -85.19 45.00 2.12
N THR A 18 -86.29 44.60 2.77
CA THR A 18 -86.94 45.40 3.84
C THR A 18 -86.62 44.90 5.26
N ALA A 19 -86.91 45.71 6.28
CA ALA A 19 -86.65 45.41 7.70
C ALA A 19 -87.39 44.18 8.25
N SER A 20 -88.58 43.89 7.72
CA SER A 20 -89.42 42.76 8.14
C SER A 20 -89.09 41.46 7.43
N GLN A 21 -88.23 41.50 6.42
CA GLN A 21 -87.94 40.34 5.59
C GLN A 21 -86.99 39.40 6.35
N THR A 22 -87.45 38.18 6.67
CA THR A 22 -86.65 37.15 7.35
C THR A 22 -85.94 36.21 6.39
N THR A 23 -86.29 36.28 5.11
CA THR A 23 -85.67 35.50 4.04
C THR A 23 -84.92 36.43 3.10
N ILE A 24 -83.61 36.26 3.01
CA ILE A 24 -82.70 37.18 2.32
C ILE A 24 -82.03 36.44 1.17
N GLN A 25 -82.14 37.00 -0.05
CA GLN A 25 -81.51 36.46 -1.24
C GLN A 25 -80.16 37.12 -1.48
N VAL A 26 -79.11 36.31 -1.64
CA VAL A 26 -77.74 36.76 -1.93
C VAL A 26 -77.38 36.50 -3.40
N MET A 27 -76.38 37.21 -3.92
CA MET A 27 -75.98 37.13 -5.32
C MET A 27 -75.63 35.70 -5.74
N PRO A 28 -76.31 35.12 -6.76
CA PRO A 28 -76.06 33.74 -7.17
C PRO A 28 -74.64 33.54 -7.71
N GLY A 29 -74.00 32.43 -7.34
CA GLY A 29 -72.71 32.01 -7.88
C GLY A 29 -71.48 32.80 -7.43
N ALA A 30 -71.64 33.77 -6.51
CA ALA A 30 -70.56 34.56 -5.94
C ALA A 30 -70.04 33.93 -4.62
N GLY A 31 -69.19 32.92 -4.72
CA GLY A 31 -68.42 32.38 -3.59
C GLY A 31 -69.06 31.22 -2.83
N ALA A 32 -68.59 30.98 -1.59
CA ALA A 32 -69.01 29.86 -0.77
C ALA A 32 -70.41 30.06 -0.16
N MET A 33 -71.17 28.98 0.02
CA MET A 33 -72.50 29.04 0.63
C MET A 33 -72.42 29.44 2.11
N PHE A 34 -73.34 30.29 2.57
CA PHE A 34 -73.54 30.51 3.99
C PHE A 34 -73.89 29.19 4.67
N ALA A 35 -73.19 28.83 5.74
CA ALA A 35 -73.55 27.67 6.53
C ALA A 35 -74.71 28.03 7.46
N ASN A 36 -75.87 27.41 7.25
CA ASN A 36 -77.06 27.57 8.08
C ASN A 36 -76.79 27.37 9.56
N LEU A 37 -76.24 26.20 9.83
CA LEU A 37 -75.92 25.70 11.14
C LEU A 37 -74.45 25.36 11.01
N LEU A 38 -73.69 25.65 12.04
CA LEU A 38 -72.38 25.02 12.15
C LEU A 38 -72.62 23.52 12.10
N THR A 39 -72.21 22.91 11.00
CA THR A 39 -71.93 21.50 10.97
C THR A 39 -70.75 21.34 11.92
N SER A 40 -71.05 21.09 13.20
CA SER A 40 -70.02 20.57 14.08
C SER A 40 -69.66 19.20 13.52
N ASP A 41 -68.42 19.03 13.06
CA ASP A 41 -67.90 17.73 12.61
C ASP A 41 -67.98 16.65 13.71
N TYR A 42 -68.32 17.07 14.93
CA TYR A 42 -68.44 16.24 16.11
C TYR A 42 -69.81 16.44 16.77
N ALA A 43 -70.64 15.41 16.76
CA ALA A 43 -71.88 15.35 17.54
C ALA A 43 -71.67 14.45 18.76
N ASN A 44 -72.00 14.94 19.96
CA ASN A 44 -72.05 14.11 21.15
C ASN A 44 -73.51 13.74 21.44
N SER A 45 -73.92 12.52 21.06
CA SER A 45 -75.27 12.01 21.30
C SER A 45 -75.66 11.94 22.78
N SER A 46 -74.67 11.86 23.68
CA SER A 46 -74.88 11.81 25.13
C SER A 46 -74.98 13.20 25.79
N ASN A 47 -74.70 14.27 25.04
CA ASN A 47 -74.80 15.67 25.49
C ASN A 47 -75.07 16.63 24.32
N PRO A 48 -76.30 16.69 23.78
CA PRO A 48 -76.63 17.54 22.64
C PRO A 48 -76.56 19.04 23.00
N LEU A 49 -75.88 19.82 22.15
CA LEU A 49 -75.79 21.28 22.28
C LEU A 49 -76.71 21.98 21.28
N LYS A 50 -77.33 23.10 21.67
CA LYS A 50 -78.05 23.98 20.75
C LYS A 50 -77.06 24.79 19.89
N THR A 51 -77.25 24.84 18.57
CA THR A 51 -76.37 25.54 17.60
C THR A 51 -77.17 26.46 16.66
N TYR A 52 -76.58 27.60 16.30
CA TYR A 52 -77.04 28.55 15.28
C TYR A 52 -75.84 29.38 14.79
N ALA A 53 -75.89 29.90 13.57
CA ALA A 53 -74.86 30.80 13.05
C ALA A 53 -75.27 32.27 13.28
N LYS A 54 -74.31 33.18 13.30
CA LYS A 54 -74.59 34.63 13.36
C LYS A 54 -74.19 35.27 12.03
N ILE A 55 -75.05 36.14 11.51
CA ILE A 55 -74.73 36.93 10.31
C ILE A 55 -75.00 38.40 10.56
N THR A 56 -74.26 39.24 9.84
CA THR A 56 -74.26 40.68 9.94
C THR A 56 -74.58 41.27 8.57
N LEU A 57 -75.56 42.18 8.52
CA LEU A 57 -75.85 43.00 7.35
C LEU A 57 -75.19 44.37 7.49
N THR A 58 -74.65 44.91 6.40
CA THR A 58 -74.01 46.23 6.38
C THR A 58 -74.05 46.89 5.00
N ASP A 59 -73.97 48.22 4.94
CA ASP A 59 -73.97 48.97 3.68
C ASP A 59 -72.61 48.89 2.98
N ALA A 60 -72.53 49.24 1.70
CA ALA A 60 -71.29 49.14 0.91
C ALA A 60 -70.06 49.89 1.48
N LYS A 61 -70.26 50.82 2.44
CA LYS A 61 -69.18 51.55 3.15
C LYS A 61 -68.95 51.08 4.59
N GLU A 62 -69.67 50.06 5.03
CA GLU A 62 -69.60 49.48 6.39
C GLU A 62 -69.87 50.48 7.53
N THR A 63 -70.85 51.36 7.38
CA THR A 63 -71.18 52.41 8.36
C THR A 63 -72.30 52.05 9.33
N VAL A 64 -73.12 51.05 9.03
CA VAL A 64 -74.24 50.62 9.89
C VAL A 64 -74.34 49.09 9.88
N PHE A 65 -74.61 48.46 11.04
CA PHE A 65 -74.65 47.00 11.17
C PHE A 65 -75.94 46.48 11.81
N GLU A 66 -76.33 45.27 11.41
CA GLU A 66 -77.40 44.51 12.05
C GLU A 66 -76.99 43.05 12.23
N VAL A 67 -77.06 42.53 13.45
CA VAL A 67 -76.75 41.13 13.78
C VAL A 67 -78.02 40.30 13.76
N CYS A 68 -77.96 39.16 13.09
CA CYS A 68 -79.05 38.21 13.01
C CYS A 68 -78.55 36.82 13.39
N HIS A 69 -79.42 35.97 13.95
CA HIS A 69 -79.13 34.54 14.06
C HIS A 69 -79.65 33.84 12.82
N LEU A 70 -78.74 33.26 12.04
CA LEU A 70 -79.05 32.45 10.88
C LEU A 70 -79.49 31.07 11.34
N THR A 71 -80.69 30.68 10.90
CA THR A 71 -81.38 29.46 11.35
C THR A 71 -81.82 28.55 10.22
N ALA A 72 -81.91 29.05 8.97
CA ALA A 72 -81.97 28.21 7.77
C ALA A 72 -81.09 28.75 6.60
N VAL A 73 -80.52 27.88 5.75
CA VAL A 73 -79.94 28.24 4.44
C VAL A 73 -80.44 27.23 3.41
N ASN A 74 -80.93 27.73 2.29
CA ASN A 74 -81.36 26.95 1.15
C ASN A 74 -80.82 27.60 -0.14
N ASN A 75 -79.70 27.09 -0.68
CA ASN A 75 -78.96 27.72 -1.77
C ASN A 75 -78.64 29.20 -1.45
N ASP A 76 -78.96 30.13 -2.35
CA ASP A 76 -78.70 31.56 -2.19
C ASP A 76 -79.78 32.29 -1.36
N MET A 77 -80.64 31.54 -0.64
CA MET A 77 -81.68 32.06 0.24
C MET A 77 -81.38 31.74 1.72
N LEU A 78 -81.22 32.79 2.52
CA LEU A 78 -80.94 32.71 3.97
C LEU A 78 -82.19 32.99 4.79
N THR A 79 -82.43 32.25 5.88
CA THR A 79 -83.52 32.50 6.85
C THR A 79 -82.96 32.89 8.21
N VAL A 80 -83.37 34.06 8.70
CA VAL A 80 -82.75 34.67 9.89
C VAL A 80 -83.76 35.13 10.92
N ILE A 81 -83.31 35.14 12.18
CA ILE A 81 -83.89 35.92 13.27
C ILE A 81 -83.16 37.27 13.32
N ARG A 82 -83.86 38.36 12.96
CA ARG A 82 -83.32 39.73 12.84
C ARG A 82 -83.04 40.37 14.22
N GLY A 83 -82.22 41.42 14.27
CA GLY A 83 -82.05 42.30 15.45
C GLY A 83 -81.55 41.67 16.75
N GLN A 84 -80.56 40.79 16.69
CA GLN A 84 -79.95 40.14 17.86
C GLN A 84 -78.84 41.00 18.47
N GLU A 85 -78.43 40.64 19.69
CA GLU A 85 -77.34 41.32 20.43
C GLU A 85 -77.52 42.83 20.61
N GLY A 86 -78.78 43.28 20.68
CA GLY A 86 -79.12 44.69 20.87
C GLY A 86 -79.07 45.53 19.58
N THR A 87 -78.89 44.92 18.40
CA THR A 87 -79.01 45.61 17.10
C THR A 87 -80.48 45.70 16.63
N THR A 88 -80.80 46.62 15.70
CA THR A 88 -82.20 46.86 15.21
C THR A 88 -82.33 46.51 13.72
N ALA A 89 -83.44 45.86 13.35
CA ALA A 89 -83.71 45.45 11.98
C ALA A 89 -84.05 46.60 11.02
N LYS A 90 -83.47 46.65 9.81
CA LYS A 90 -83.73 47.68 8.78
C LYS A 90 -83.70 47.17 7.32
N GLY A 91 -84.03 48.04 6.35
CA GLY A 91 -83.91 47.77 4.91
C GLY A 91 -82.49 48.00 4.37
N TRP A 92 -82.11 47.24 3.34
CA TRP A 92 -80.78 47.20 2.74
C TRP A 92 -80.88 47.14 1.21
N SER A 93 -79.95 47.78 0.50
CA SER A 93 -80.01 47.93 -0.95
C SER A 93 -79.30 46.82 -1.71
N LEU A 94 -79.64 46.65 -3.00
CA LEU A 94 -78.93 45.82 -3.96
C LEU A 94 -77.43 46.15 -3.89
N ASN A 95 -76.61 45.11 -3.85
CA ASN A 95 -75.15 45.14 -3.66
C ASN A 95 -74.64 45.43 -2.23
N ASP A 96 -75.50 45.76 -1.26
CA ASP A 96 -75.09 45.85 0.15
C ASP A 96 -74.63 44.49 0.67
N VAL A 97 -73.83 44.52 1.74
CA VAL A 97 -73.04 43.39 2.19
C VAL A 97 -73.79 42.61 3.25
N ILE A 98 -73.73 41.28 3.13
CA ILE A 98 -74.15 40.34 4.15
C ILE A 98 -72.98 39.40 4.44
N ALA A 99 -72.65 39.25 5.71
CA ALA A 99 -71.44 38.57 6.12
C ALA A 99 -71.60 37.78 7.41
N ASN A 100 -70.94 36.63 7.52
CA ASN A 100 -70.86 35.88 8.78
C ASN A 100 -69.62 36.34 9.57
N PHE A 101 -69.81 37.25 10.53
CA PHE A 101 -68.75 37.81 11.38
C PHE A 101 -68.97 37.52 12.86
N ALA A 102 -67.87 37.52 13.62
CA ALA A 102 -67.89 37.45 15.08
C ALA A 102 -68.50 38.71 15.70
N THR A 103 -69.17 38.52 16.83
CA THR A 103 -69.87 39.57 17.58
C THR A 103 -69.42 39.55 19.04
N ARG A 104 -69.50 40.68 19.75
CA ARG A 104 -69.12 40.78 21.17
C ARG A 104 -69.85 39.77 22.06
N GLY A 105 -71.12 39.47 21.79
CA GLY A 105 -71.85 38.43 22.51
C GLY A 105 -71.32 37.03 22.26
N SER A 106 -70.77 36.79 21.07
CA SER A 106 -70.09 35.52 20.76
C SER A 106 -68.77 35.39 21.52
N GLU A 107 -68.00 36.47 21.61
CA GLU A 107 -66.69 36.49 22.25
C GLU A 107 -66.76 36.30 23.77
N ASN A 108 -67.78 36.87 24.43
CA ASN A 108 -68.00 36.70 25.88
C ASN A 108 -68.31 35.26 26.32
N GLN A 109 -68.61 34.37 25.37
CA GLN A 109 -68.91 32.96 25.65
C GLN A 109 -67.73 32.04 25.33
N PHE A 110 -66.61 32.61 24.89
CA PHE A 110 -65.36 31.86 24.73
C PHE A 110 -64.68 31.69 26.08
N VAL A 111 -64.55 30.43 26.47
CA VAL A 111 -63.71 30.03 27.60
C VAL A 111 -62.28 30.48 27.29
N GLN A 112 -61.71 31.30 28.15
CA GLN A 112 -60.33 31.74 28.00
C GLN A 112 -59.37 30.61 28.41
N ILE A 113 -58.16 30.62 27.87
CA ILE A 113 -57.18 29.57 28.17
C ILE A 113 -56.82 29.57 29.67
N GLU A 114 -56.75 30.75 30.30
CA GLU A 114 -56.49 30.91 31.73
C GLU A 114 -57.62 30.33 32.58
N GLU A 115 -58.88 30.46 32.14
CA GLU A 115 -60.03 29.88 32.84
C GLU A 115 -60.00 28.35 32.78
N LEU A 116 -59.60 27.78 31.63
CA LEU A 116 -59.44 26.34 31.49
C LEU A 116 -58.26 25.82 32.32
N GLN A 117 -57.11 26.50 32.25
CA GLN A 117 -55.89 26.10 32.96
C GLN A 117 -56.00 26.23 34.48
N SER A 118 -56.70 27.25 34.98
CA SER A 118 -56.96 27.42 36.42
C SER A 118 -58.07 26.50 36.94
N GLY A 119 -58.78 25.80 36.05
CA GLY A 119 -59.95 25.01 36.42
C GLY A 119 -61.11 25.87 36.91
N HIS A 120 -61.23 27.12 36.44
CA HIS A 120 -62.17 28.14 36.93
C HIS A 120 -63.62 27.63 37.09
N TYR A 121 -64.07 26.73 36.23
CA TYR A 121 -65.42 26.17 36.23
C TYR A 121 -65.57 24.83 36.95
N VAL A 122 -64.46 24.22 37.41
CA VAL A 122 -64.42 22.83 37.89
C VAL A 122 -63.60 22.62 39.17
N ALA A 123 -62.89 23.64 39.64
CA ALA A 123 -61.99 23.56 40.78
C ALA A 123 -62.23 24.72 41.75
N GLY A 124 -62.14 24.43 43.05
CA GLY A 124 -62.21 25.47 44.07
C GLY A 124 -61.92 24.96 45.47
N VAL A 125 -61.65 25.91 46.37
CA VAL A 125 -61.48 25.62 47.79
C VAL A 125 -62.86 25.43 48.42
N ALA A 126 -63.12 24.23 48.93
CA ALA A 126 -64.35 23.94 49.64
C ALA A 126 -64.24 24.39 51.10
N GLY A 127 -65.09 25.34 51.46
CA GLY A 127 -65.33 25.73 52.84
C GLY A 127 -66.23 24.73 53.57
N GLY A 128 -66.92 25.20 54.62
CA GLY A 128 -67.82 24.38 55.43
C GLY A 128 -67.14 23.79 56.67
N THR A 129 -67.55 22.59 57.07
CA THR A 129 -67.00 21.86 58.23
C THR A 129 -66.29 20.58 57.77
N GLU A 130 -65.60 19.89 58.69
CA GLU A 130 -64.80 18.66 58.43
C GLU A 130 -65.51 17.62 57.55
N ASN A 131 -66.82 17.42 57.76
CA ASN A 131 -67.62 16.41 57.05
C ASN A 131 -68.76 17.02 56.19
N ASN A 132 -68.88 18.34 56.13
CA ASN A 132 -69.89 19.05 55.32
C ASN A 132 -69.21 20.15 54.51
N LEU A 133 -68.65 19.76 53.37
CA LEU A 133 -67.92 20.63 52.47
C LEU A 133 -68.89 21.50 51.67
N THR A 134 -68.51 22.74 51.38
CA THR A 134 -69.29 23.67 50.55
C THR A 134 -68.44 24.24 49.42
N LEU A 135 -68.85 24.05 48.17
CA LEU A 135 -68.12 24.52 46.98
C LEU A 135 -69.01 25.39 46.09
N GLU A 136 -68.48 26.54 45.67
CA GLU A 136 -69.13 27.47 44.75
C GLU A 136 -68.30 27.65 43.48
N LEU A 137 -68.94 27.52 42.31
CA LEU A 137 -68.31 27.63 40.99
C LEU A 137 -69.14 28.54 40.05
N PRO A 138 -68.53 29.22 39.07
CA PRO A 138 -69.25 29.92 38.00
C PRO A 138 -69.97 28.94 37.05
N ALA A 139 -71.00 29.42 36.32
CA ALA A 139 -71.68 28.62 35.29
C ALA A 139 -72.38 29.45 34.21
N THR A 140 -72.42 28.95 32.98
CA THR A 140 -73.10 29.57 31.82
C THR A 140 -74.33 28.78 31.33
N TYR A 141 -74.72 27.72 32.04
CA TYR A 141 -75.81 26.82 31.65
C TYR A 141 -77.19 27.51 31.62
N PHE A 142 -77.40 28.51 32.48
CA PHE A 142 -78.72 29.07 32.71
C PHE A 142 -79.03 30.21 31.72
N VAL A 143 -79.85 29.93 30.70
CA VAL A 143 -80.57 30.97 29.95
C VAL A 143 -81.72 31.49 30.84
N ASN A 144 -82.11 32.76 30.68
CA ASN A 144 -83.10 33.41 31.54
C ASN A 144 -84.40 32.55 31.65
N GLY A 145 -84.64 31.93 32.82
CA GLY A 145 -85.81 31.07 33.11
C GLY A 145 -85.62 29.54 33.03
N GLY A 146 -84.45 29.00 32.65
CA GLY A 146 -84.22 27.53 32.56
C GLY A 146 -83.85 26.84 33.90
N VAL A 147 -84.24 25.56 34.07
CA VAL A 147 -83.95 24.71 35.26
C VAL A 147 -83.02 23.50 34.99
N ASP A 148 -82.75 23.19 33.72
CA ASP A 148 -81.92 22.04 33.35
C ASP A 148 -80.42 22.35 33.50
N TRP A 149 -79.66 21.46 34.15
CA TRP A 149 -78.21 21.52 34.25
C TRP A 149 -77.58 20.13 34.09
N THR A 150 -76.33 20.09 33.63
CA THR A 150 -75.55 18.84 33.51
C THR A 150 -74.10 19.12 33.84
N LEU A 151 -73.55 18.38 34.80
CA LEU A 151 -72.13 18.35 35.14
C LEU A 151 -71.57 16.98 34.76
N ARG A 152 -70.61 16.94 33.83
CA ARG A 152 -69.95 15.70 33.39
C ARG A 152 -68.42 15.74 33.56
N THR A 153 -67.91 16.84 34.08
CA THR A 153 -66.50 16.99 34.43
C THR A 153 -66.32 16.61 35.90
N PRO A 154 -65.22 15.93 36.27
CA PRO A 154 -64.83 15.81 37.65
C PRO A 154 -64.65 17.20 38.28
N LEU A 155 -65.02 17.32 39.55
CA LEU A 155 -64.71 18.50 40.36
C LEU A 155 -63.40 18.27 41.12
N VAL A 156 -62.51 19.25 41.06
CA VAL A 156 -61.31 19.29 41.92
C VAL A 156 -61.67 20.08 43.16
N VAL A 157 -61.94 19.37 44.25
CA VAL A 157 -62.32 19.96 45.52
C VAL A 157 -61.07 20.07 46.38
N ILE A 158 -60.70 21.30 46.75
CA ILE A 158 -59.56 21.55 47.65
C ILE A 158 -60.13 21.75 49.06
N PRO A 159 -60.03 20.78 49.98
CA PRO A 159 -60.70 20.84 51.28
C PRO A 159 -60.00 21.83 52.22
N ALA A 160 -60.77 22.63 52.96
CA ALA A 160 -60.21 23.49 54.00
C ALA A 160 -59.84 22.75 55.30
N LEU A 161 -60.37 21.54 55.51
CA LEU A 161 -60.23 20.73 56.73
C LEU A 161 -60.09 19.25 56.39
N ASN A 162 -59.48 18.46 57.29
CA ASN A 162 -59.51 17.01 57.20
C ASN A 162 -60.91 16.50 57.53
N ASN A 163 -61.35 15.41 56.90
CA ASN A 163 -62.55 14.73 57.33
C ASN A 163 -62.29 13.82 58.53
N THR A 164 -63.30 13.64 59.38
CA THR A 164 -63.28 12.74 60.52
C THR A 164 -64.17 11.50 60.31
N GLY A 165 -64.91 11.44 59.21
CA GLY A 165 -65.71 10.29 58.80
C GLY A 165 -66.50 10.55 57.51
N ALA A 166 -67.69 9.95 57.40
CA ALA A 166 -68.57 10.10 56.24
C ALA A 166 -68.86 11.58 55.98
N SER A 167 -68.70 12.01 54.73
CA SER A 167 -68.71 13.43 54.35
C SER A 167 -69.71 13.75 53.23
N THR A 168 -70.08 15.03 53.10
CA THR A 168 -70.99 15.55 52.07
C THR A 168 -70.41 16.81 51.40
N LEU A 169 -70.88 17.13 50.19
CA LEU A 169 -70.55 18.33 49.42
C LEU A 169 -71.81 19.08 48.98
N GLN A 170 -71.98 20.32 49.44
CA GLN A 170 -72.94 21.26 48.86
C GLN A 170 -72.34 21.95 47.64
N LEU A 171 -73.00 21.85 46.49
CA LEU A 171 -72.53 22.47 45.25
C LEU A 171 -73.43 23.66 44.86
N THR A 172 -72.81 24.83 44.70
CA THR A 172 -73.42 26.06 44.19
C THR A 172 -72.80 26.39 42.84
N MET A 173 -73.60 26.64 41.80
CA MET A 173 -73.12 27.00 40.46
C MET A 173 -73.83 28.24 39.91
N GLY A 174 -73.06 29.24 39.45
CA GLY A 174 -73.60 30.48 38.86
C GLY A 174 -74.56 31.22 39.80
N GLY A 175 -74.28 31.20 41.10
CA GLY A 175 -75.12 31.80 42.15
C GLY A 175 -76.36 31.00 42.56
N ARG A 176 -76.50 29.73 42.11
CA ARG A 176 -77.64 28.84 42.45
C ARG A 176 -77.16 27.57 43.16
N VAL A 177 -77.78 27.21 44.29
CA VAL A 177 -77.50 25.94 44.98
C VAL A 177 -78.14 24.79 44.20
N LEU A 178 -77.33 23.82 43.78
CA LEU A 178 -77.78 22.66 43.00
C LEU A 178 -78.18 21.47 43.88
N GLY A 179 -77.56 21.33 45.05
CA GLY A 179 -77.86 20.27 46.01
C GLY A 179 -76.77 20.04 47.05
N ILE A 180 -77.03 19.13 48.00
CA ILE A 180 -76.08 18.59 48.97
C ILE A 180 -75.93 17.10 48.70
N PHE A 181 -74.71 16.65 48.42
CA PHE A 181 -74.44 15.32 47.89
C PHE A 181 -73.51 14.54 48.84
N PRO A 182 -73.80 13.27 49.16
CA PRO A 182 -72.85 12.40 49.86
C PRO A 182 -71.56 12.20 49.07
N LEU A 183 -70.44 12.04 49.78
CA LEU A 183 -69.13 11.68 49.23
C LEU A 183 -68.77 10.23 49.60
N TYR A 184 -68.51 9.40 48.59
CA TYR A 184 -68.13 7.99 48.77
C TYR A 184 -66.77 7.69 48.13
N LYS A 185 -66.09 6.62 48.59
CA LYS A 185 -64.93 6.05 47.88
C LYS A 185 -65.37 5.48 46.52
N GLY A 186 -64.43 5.22 45.61
CA GLY A 186 -64.71 4.66 44.28
C GLY A 186 -65.50 3.33 44.27
N ASN A 187 -65.46 2.56 45.37
CA ASN A 187 -66.25 1.33 45.56
C ASN A 187 -67.59 1.56 46.30
N LYS A 188 -68.03 2.81 46.46
CA LYS A 188 -69.25 3.24 47.16
C LYS A 188 -69.23 3.05 48.70
N ALA A 189 -68.08 2.74 49.30
CA ALA A 189 -67.94 2.78 50.75
C ALA A 189 -67.93 4.22 51.28
N GLU A 190 -68.40 4.42 52.52
CA GLU A 190 -68.26 5.70 53.22
C GLU A 190 -66.79 6.09 53.37
N LEU A 191 -66.53 7.41 53.40
CA LEU A 191 -65.21 7.92 53.74
C LEU A 191 -64.93 7.70 55.23
N SER A 192 -63.72 7.27 55.52
CA SER A 192 -63.11 7.16 56.84
C SER A 192 -62.34 8.43 57.18
N ALA A 193 -61.98 8.61 58.45
CA ALA A 193 -61.15 9.72 58.88
C ALA A 193 -59.85 9.83 58.05
N ASN A 194 -59.51 11.04 57.63
CA ASN A 194 -58.34 11.39 56.80
C ASN A 194 -58.31 10.83 55.37
N ASP A 195 -59.42 10.29 54.84
CA ASP A 195 -59.51 10.07 53.39
C ASP A 195 -59.49 11.39 52.60
N ILE A 196 -59.98 12.47 53.23
CA ILE A 196 -59.89 13.85 52.79
C ILE A 196 -58.93 14.57 53.74
N ILE A 197 -57.89 15.18 53.18
CA ILE A 197 -56.88 15.92 53.94
C ILE A 197 -56.93 17.39 53.51
N LYS A 198 -56.83 18.30 54.48
CA LYS A 198 -56.74 19.75 54.25
C LYS A 198 -55.68 20.07 53.21
N ASP A 199 -56.01 21.00 52.31
CA ASP A 199 -55.18 21.51 51.21
C ASP A 199 -54.78 20.46 50.15
N ALA A 200 -55.13 19.18 50.33
CA ALA A 200 -54.88 18.12 49.35
C ALA A 200 -56.09 17.97 48.40
N PRO A 201 -55.94 18.27 47.09
CA PRO A 201 -57.06 18.23 46.17
C PRO A 201 -57.63 16.82 46.01
N VAL A 202 -58.95 16.68 46.13
CA VAL A 202 -59.68 15.44 45.87
C VAL A 202 -60.54 15.56 44.62
N LEU A 203 -60.56 14.50 43.82
CA LEU A 203 -61.30 14.44 42.57
C LEU A 203 -62.68 13.80 42.81
N CYS A 204 -63.72 14.63 42.74
CA CYS A 204 -65.10 14.25 42.99
C CYS A 204 -65.86 14.12 41.66
N VAL A 205 -66.33 12.92 41.33
CA VAL A 205 -67.12 12.65 40.12
C VAL A 205 -68.59 12.48 40.47
N LEU A 206 -69.46 13.29 39.88
CA LEU A 206 -70.90 13.19 40.09
C LEU A 206 -71.42 11.90 39.45
N ASP A 207 -72.19 11.13 40.22
CA ASP A 207 -72.86 9.94 39.69
C ASP A 207 -73.88 10.31 38.59
N ASN A 208 -74.13 9.40 37.64
CA ASN A 208 -75.07 9.63 36.54
C ASN A 208 -76.51 9.92 36.98
N THR A 209 -76.92 9.49 38.18
CA THR A 209 -78.24 9.80 38.77
C THR A 209 -78.27 11.17 39.45
N LYS A 210 -77.14 11.87 39.54
CA LYS A 210 -76.96 13.17 40.23
C LYS A 210 -77.37 13.11 41.71
N THR A 211 -77.02 12.03 42.42
CA THR A 211 -77.41 11.84 43.83
C THR A 211 -76.23 11.86 44.81
N TYR A 212 -75.00 11.57 44.36
CA TYR A 212 -73.79 11.57 45.19
C TYR A 212 -72.55 11.82 44.32
N PHE A 213 -71.41 12.05 44.97
CA PHE A 213 -70.08 12.14 44.34
C PHE A 213 -69.19 10.96 44.77
N SER A 214 -68.46 10.37 43.82
CA SER A 214 -67.38 9.43 44.10
C SER A 214 -66.04 10.18 44.17
N VAL A 215 -65.35 10.04 45.29
CA VAL A 215 -63.97 10.50 45.51
C VAL A 215 -63.02 9.44 44.98
N LEU A 216 -62.27 9.77 43.92
CA LEU A 216 -61.42 8.81 43.22
C LEU A 216 -60.06 8.60 43.88
N ASN A 217 -59.56 9.59 44.63
CA ASN A 217 -58.27 9.55 45.31
C ASN A 217 -58.38 9.75 46.83
N PRO A 218 -59.16 8.91 47.56
CA PRO A 218 -59.12 8.95 49.02
C PRO A 218 -57.71 8.55 49.49
N LEU A 219 -57.07 9.38 50.32
CA LEU A 219 -55.62 9.38 50.52
C LEU A 219 -55.07 8.24 51.40
N GLU A 220 -55.91 7.35 51.96
CA GLU A 220 -55.49 6.18 52.76
C GLU A 220 -54.79 5.08 51.91
N ILE A 221 -55.04 4.99 50.58
CA ILE A 221 -54.52 3.92 49.70
C ILE A 221 -52.99 3.96 49.48
N TYR A 222 -52.32 5.07 49.78
CA TYR A 222 -50.88 5.24 49.55
C TYR A 222 -49.98 4.76 50.71
N LEU A 223 -50.53 4.13 51.76
CA LEU A 223 -49.82 3.78 53.00
C LEU A 223 -49.33 2.32 53.13
N GLY A 224 -49.01 1.64 52.01
CA GLY A 224 -47.98 0.57 51.99
C GLY A 224 -48.34 -0.87 52.41
N SER A 225 -49.59 -1.22 52.67
CA SER A 225 -49.96 -2.54 53.24
C SER A 225 -50.40 -3.64 52.24
N LEU A 226 -50.38 -3.38 50.92
CA LEU A 226 -50.97 -4.28 49.90
C LEU A 226 -50.00 -4.84 48.84
N TYR A 227 -48.74 -4.38 48.76
CA TYR A 227 -47.77 -4.80 47.73
C TYR A 227 -46.40 -5.13 48.34
N LEU A 228 -45.62 -5.99 47.67
CA LEU A 228 -44.23 -6.25 48.05
C LEU A 228 -43.39 -4.99 47.89
N GLN A 229 -42.72 -4.60 48.96
CA GLN A 229 -41.87 -3.43 49.02
C GLN A 229 -40.43 -3.81 48.68
N LYS A 230 -39.84 -3.09 47.72
CA LYS A 230 -38.48 -3.37 47.21
C LYS A 230 -37.41 -3.35 48.30
N ASP A 231 -37.56 -2.47 49.27
CA ASP A 231 -36.63 -2.22 50.38
C ASP A 231 -36.80 -3.23 51.52
N GLN A 232 -37.95 -3.91 51.58
CA GLN A 232 -38.17 -5.01 52.52
C GLN A 232 -37.52 -6.32 52.07
N ASN A 233 -36.99 -6.40 50.84
CA ASN A 233 -36.24 -7.55 50.31
C ASN A 233 -36.90 -8.91 50.62
N LEU A 234 -38.21 -9.00 50.36
CA LEU A 234 -39.05 -10.19 50.58
C LEU A 234 -39.30 -10.54 52.07
N ALA A 235 -38.90 -9.70 53.02
CA ALA A 235 -39.24 -9.87 54.44
C ALA A 235 -40.75 -9.78 54.68
N ASP A 236 -41.44 -9.04 53.83
CA ASP A 236 -42.87 -8.81 53.76
C ASP A 236 -43.65 -9.90 53.00
N VAL A 237 -42.99 -10.98 52.57
CA VAL A 237 -43.69 -12.19 52.11
C VAL A 237 -44.47 -12.82 53.28
N PRO A 238 -45.81 -12.95 53.17
CA PRO A 238 -46.66 -13.40 54.28
C PRO A 238 -46.37 -14.84 54.75
N ASP A 239 -46.16 -15.76 53.81
CA ASP A 239 -45.79 -17.16 54.09
C ASP A 239 -44.59 -17.57 53.25
N LYS A 240 -43.41 -17.47 53.87
CA LYS A 240 -42.13 -17.80 53.24
C LYS A 240 -42.01 -19.29 52.93
N ALA A 241 -42.65 -20.18 53.70
CA ALA A 241 -42.58 -21.62 53.50
C ALA A 241 -43.38 -22.04 52.26
N LYS A 242 -44.63 -21.58 52.16
CA LYS A 242 -45.47 -21.83 50.98
C LYS A 242 -44.88 -21.22 49.71
N ALA A 243 -44.27 -20.02 49.81
CA ALA A 243 -43.55 -19.42 48.69
C ALA A 243 -42.39 -20.31 48.19
N ARG A 244 -41.56 -20.86 49.09
CA ARG A 244 -40.50 -21.81 48.71
C ARG A 244 -41.06 -23.09 48.08
N THR A 245 -42.15 -23.64 48.61
CA THR A 245 -42.82 -24.83 48.04
C THR A 245 -43.34 -24.57 46.63
N ALA A 246 -43.95 -23.39 46.38
CA ALA A 246 -44.45 -23.02 45.06
C ALA A 246 -43.33 -22.90 44.01
N LEU A 247 -42.12 -22.52 44.43
CA LEU A 247 -40.93 -22.47 43.57
C LEU A 247 -40.30 -23.84 43.32
N GLN A 248 -40.80 -24.91 43.95
CA GLN A 248 -40.33 -26.29 43.78
C GLN A 248 -38.84 -26.50 44.07
N LEU A 249 -38.23 -25.64 44.90
CA LEU A 249 -36.80 -25.69 45.23
C LEU A 249 -36.43 -26.77 46.27
N GLY A 250 -37.42 -27.52 46.78
CA GLY A 250 -37.20 -28.55 47.81
C GLY A 250 -36.62 -27.98 49.10
N ASP A 251 -35.79 -28.76 49.79
CA ASP A 251 -35.11 -28.31 51.00
C ASP A 251 -33.89 -27.42 50.68
N SER A 252 -33.39 -27.42 49.44
CA SER A 252 -32.28 -26.56 48.97
C SER A 252 -32.50 -25.08 49.28
N ALA A 253 -33.74 -24.58 49.22
CA ALA A 253 -34.07 -23.18 49.52
C ALA A 253 -33.90 -22.77 50.99
N THR A 254 -33.59 -23.74 51.87
CA THR A 254 -33.35 -23.50 53.31
C THR A 254 -31.98 -24.00 53.77
N ARG A 255 -31.19 -24.55 52.85
CA ARG A 255 -29.90 -25.16 53.12
C ARG A 255 -28.80 -24.18 52.71
N ASN A 256 -27.74 -24.09 53.51
CA ASN A 256 -26.54 -23.36 53.10
C ASN A 256 -25.89 -24.06 51.91
N VAL A 257 -25.08 -23.32 51.13
CA VAL A 257 -24.17 -23.90 50.14
C VAL A 257 -22.87 -24.28 50.84
N GLY A 258 -22.36 -25.50 50.63
CA GLY A 258 -21.15 -25.96 51.32
C GLY A 258 -20.74 -27.38 50.94
N THR A 259 -19.73 -27.90 51.65
CA THR A 259 -19.10 -29.20 51.38
C THR A 259 -19.53 -30.33 52.35
N THR A 260 -20.43 -30.04 53.29
CA THR A 260 -20.86 -30.99 54.33
C THR A 260 -22.24 -31.57 54.07
N GLN A 261 -22.54 -32.76 54.60
CA GLN A 261 -23.88 -33.34 54.53
C GLN A 261 -24.95 -32.37 55.08
N GLY A 262 -26.10 -32.28 54.42
CA GLY A 262 -27.17 -31.35 54.79
C GLY A 262 -26.96 -29.90 54.30
N THR A 263 -26.13 -29.70 53.29
CA THR A 263 -25.97 -28.45 52.52
C THR A 263 -26.20 -28.71 51.02
N VAL A 264 -26.48 -27.67 50.24
CA VAL A 264 -26.41 -27.73 48.77
C VAL A 264 -24.93 -27.84 48.38
N ALA A 265 -24.59 -28.84 47.57
CA ALA A 265 -23.20 -29.14 47.22
C ALA A 265 -22.54 -27.96 46.49
N ALA A 266 -21.46 -27.43 47.09
CA ALA A 266 -20.58 -26.47 46.44
C ALA A 266 -19.73 -27.14 45.35
N GLY A 267 -19.13 -26.36 44.45
CA GLY A 267 -18.36 -26.90 43.32
C GLY A 267 -17.13 -27.74 43.70
N ASP A 268 -16.62 -27.59 44.92
CA ASP A 268 -15.51 -28.36 45.51
C ASP A 268 -15.97 -29.40 46.54
N ASP A 269 -17.24 -29.82 46.45
CA ASP A 269 -17.80 -30.83 47.31
C ASP A 269 -17.47 -32.26 46.82
N SER A 270 -16.92 -33.09 47.71
CA SER A 270 -16.59 -34.49 47.41
C SER A 270 -17.79 -35.38 47.07
N ARG A 271 -19.02 -34.93 47.37
CA ARG A 271 -20.27 -35.59 46.97
C ARG A 271 -20.50 -35.50 45.46
N ILE A 272 -19.88 -34.54 44.76
CA ILE A 272 -19.92 -34.44 43.30
C ILE A 272 -18.98 -35.51 42.72
N THR A 273 -19.55 -36.62 42.26
CA THR A 273 -18.83 -37.73 41.64
C THR A 273 -18.74 -37.56 40.13
N GLY A 274 -17.62 -37.96 39.52
CA GLY A 274 -17.39 -37.90 38.06
C GLY A 274 -16.95 -36.54 37.51
N ALA A 275 -16.86 -35.49 38.34
CA ALA A 275 -16.26 -34.22 37.98
C ALA A 275 -14.79 -34.15 38.40
N MET A 276 -13.97 -33.42 37.64
CA MET A 276 -12.57 -33.15 37.99
C MET A 276 -12.50 -32.15 39.14
N GLN A 277 -11.74 -32.49 40.19
CA GLN A 277 -11.58 -31.65 41.38
C GLN A 277 -10.41 -30.69 41.21
N LYS A 278 -10.69 -29.38 41.36
CA LYS A 278 -9.73 -28.29 41.10
C LYS A 278 -8.44 -28.42 41.92
N ASP A 279 -8.55 -28.85 43.16
CA ASP A 279 -7.47 -28.94 44.14
C ASP A 279 -6.57 -30.17 43.92
N GLN A 280 -7.08 -31.17 43.21
CA GLN A 280 -6.33 -32.36 42.85
C GLN A 280 -5.46 -32.18 41.60
N ASN A 281 -5.64 -31.09 40.85
CA ASN A 281 -4.86 -30.78 39.64
C ASN A 281 -4.76 -31.97 38.65
N GLY A 282 -5.87 -32.70 38.46
CA GLY A 282 -5.93 -33.90 37.61
C GLY A 282 -5.39 -35.19 38.26
N GLY A 283 -5.10 -35.17 39.56
CA GLY A 283 -4.73 -36.34 40.37
C GLY A 283 -5.79 -37.45 40.36
N ASP A 284 -7.06 -37.05 40.31
CA ASP A 284 -8.28 -37.86 40.19
C ASP A 284 -8.50 -38.51 38.82
N ILE A 285 -7.68 -38.16 37.82
CA ILE A 285 -7.73 -38.80 36.51
C ILE A 285 -7.11 -40.20 36.61
N LEU A 286 -7.92 -41.23 36.35
CA LEU A 286 -7.53 -42.64 36.40
C LEU A 286 -6.41 -42.96 35.40
N ASP A 287 -6.58 -42.56 34.13
CA ASP A 287 -5.56 -42.69 33.09
C ASP A 287 -5.10 -41.31 32.61
N LYS A 288 -4.10 -40.77 33.31
CA LYS A 288 -3.50 -39.46 33.00
C LYS A 288 -2.87 -39.43 31.60
N LYS A 289 -2.35 -40.57 31.12
CA LYS A 289 -1.68 -40.65 29.81
C LYS A 289 -2.71 -40.61 28.69
N GLN A 290 -3.79 -41.38 28.80
CA GLN A 290 -4.90 -41.33 27.84
C GLN A 290 -5.59 -39.97 27.86
N PHE A 291 -5.82 -39.39 29.04
CA PHE A 291 -6.36 -38.05 29.17
C PHE A 291 -5.50 -37.01 28.45
N ALA A 292 -4.18 -37.00 28.70
CA ALA A 292 -3.25 -36.09 28.03
C ALA A 292 -3.36 -36.20 26.50
N ARG A 293 -3.40 -37.42 25.96
CA ARG A 293 -3.63 -37.66 24.52
C ARG A 293 -4.97 -37.11 24.02
N THR A 294 -6.07 -37.34 24.75
CA THR A 294 -7.41 -36.86 24.37
C THR A 294 -7.47 -35.34 24.29
N ILE A 295 -6.75 -34.62 25.15
CA ILE A 295 -6.72 -33.15 25.14
C ILE A 295 -5.58 -32.55 24.29
N GLY A 296 -4.80 -33.37 23.60
CA GLY A 296 -3.66 -32.91 22.79
C GLY A 296 -2.44 -32.44 23.60
N ALA A 297 -2.33 -32.85 24.87
CA ALA A 297 -1.18 -32.61 25.72
C ALA A 297 -0.14 -33.75 25.61
N VAL A 298 1.13 -33.45 25.93
CA VAL A 298 2.22 -34.43 25.98
C VAL A 298 2.61 -34.70 27.43
N THR A 299 2.94 -35.96 27.76
CA THR A 299 3.41 -36.28 29.11
C THR A 299 4.79 -35.66 29.31
N SER A 300 4.99 -34.97 30.44
CA SER A 300 6.24 -34.30 30.78
C SER A 300 6.61 -34.48 32.24
N THR A 301 7.90 -34.43 32.55
CA THR A 301 8.45 -34.43 33.91
C THR A 301 9.82 -33.74 33.92
N ASN A 302 10.40 -33.54 35.10
CA ASN A 302 11.76 -33.04 35.24
C ASN A 302 12.75 -34.23 35.34
N ILE A 303 13.88 -34.13 34.64
CA ILE A 303 14.99 -35.07 34.73
C ILE A 303 16.26 -34.36 35.20
N THR A 304 17.01 -34.98 36.10
CA THR A 304 18.21 -34.38 36.73
C THR A 304 19.38 -35.35 36.66
N PHE A 305 20.47 -34.93 36.04
CA PHE A 305 21.70 -35.70 35.93
C PHE A 305 22.67 -35.37 37.09
N ASN A 306 23.49 -36.32 37.54
CA ASN A 306 24.27 -36.25 38.80
C ASN A 306 25.55 -35.38 38.74
N ASN A 307 25.55 -34.28 37.99
CA ASN A 307 26.70 -33.39 37.83
C ASN A 307 27.97 -34.03 37.25
N ALA A 308 27.84 -35.03 36.38
CA ALA A 308 28.95 -35.63 35.68
C ALA A 308 28.73 -35.62 34.17
N SER A 309 29.79 -35.69 33.39
CA SER A 309 29.70 -35.95 31.96
C SER A 309 29.80 -37.46 31.74
N GLY A 310 28.86 -38.05 31.01
CA GLY A 310 28.87 -39.48 30.76
C GLY A 310 27.54 -40.02 30.29
N TRP A 311 27.35 -41.33 30.47
CA TRP A 311 26.19 -42.08 30.01
C TRP A 311 25.16 -42.23 31.11
N TYR A 312 23.89 -42.02 30.77
CA TYR A 312 22.78 -42.11 31.70
C TYR A 312 21.65 -42.96 31.17
N LYS A 313 21.17 -43.92 31.96
CA LYS A 313 19.97 -44.71 31.66
C LYS A 313 18.72 -43.86 31.87
N ILE A 314 18.23 -43.21 30.82
CA ILE A 314 17.12 -42.26 30.91
C ILE A 314 15.74 -42.91 30.86
N ALA A 315 15.63 -44.08 30.24
CA ALA A 315 14.36 -44.79 30.14
C ALA A 315 14.54 -46.29 30.01
N THR A 316 13.50 -47.03 30.40
CA THR A 316 13.26 -48.39 29.93
C THR A 316 11.99 -48.37 29.08
N VAL A 317 12.07 -48.91 27.88
CA VAL A 317 10.97 -48.95 26.92
C VAL A 317 10.58 -50.39 26.62
N VAL A 318 9.27 -50.63 26.47
CA VAL A 318 8.76 -51.89 25.91
C VAL A 318 8.23 -51.57 24.52
N MET A 319 8.85 -52.14 23.50
CA MET A 319 8.58 -51.82 22.10
C MET A 319 8.43 -53.12 21.30
N PRO A 320 7.21 -53.68 21.21
CA PRO A 320 6.97 -54.90 20.45
C PRO A 320 7.52 -54.82 19.03
N GLN A 321 8.04 -55.92 18.47
CA GLN A 321 8.50 -56.06 17.06
C GLN A 321 7.34 -55.93 16.04
N ALA A 322 6.69 -54.77 16.05
CA ALA A 322 5.57 -54.35 15.24
C ALA A 322 5.74 -52.85 14.94
N THR A 323 4.69 -52.15 14.51
CA THR A 323 4.70 -50.70 14.24
C THR A 323 4.76 -49.84 15.51
N SER A 324 5.73 -50.09 16.39
CA SER A 324 5.94 -49.39 17.66
C SER A 324 6.89 -48.19 17.52
N THR A 325 6.48 -47.00 17.96
CA THR A 325 7.34 -45.79 18.03
C THR A 325 7.30 -45.21 19.45
N ALA A 326 8.44 -44.73 19.93
CA ALA A 326 8.53 -43.89 21.11
C ALA A 326 9.37 -42.65 20.83
N VAL A 327 9.05 -41.53 21.47
CA VAL A 327 9.81 -40.29 21.41
C VAL A 327 10.12 -39.82 22.82
N ILE A 328 11.34 -39.33 23.04
CA ILE A 328 11.77 -38.68 24.27
C ILE A 328 12.46 -37.37 23.88
N LYS A 329 11.96 -36.24 24.34
CA LYS A 329 12.55 -34.91 24.12
C LYS A 329 13.03 -34.33 25.42
N LEU A 330 14.25 -33.82 25.42
CA LEU A 330 14.83 -33.07 26.53
C LEU A 330 14.94 -31.61 26.14
N TYR A 331 14.43 -30.72 26.97
CA TYR A 331 14.61 -29.27 26.85
C TYR A 331 15.49 -28.76 27.99
N GLY A 332 16.47 -27.96 27.61
CA GLY A 332 17.64 -27.62 28.40
C GLY A 332 18.84 -28.52 28.06
N GLY A 333 20.04 -28.07 28.40
CA GLY A 333 21.29 -28.78 28.12
C GLY A 333 22.25 -28.82 29.29
N ALA A 334 23.49 -29.18 29.00
CA ALA A 334 24.61 -29.06 29.90
C ALA A 334 24.95 -27.58 30.18
N GLY A 335 24.68 -27.11 31.41
CA GLY A 335 24.93 -25.74 31.87
C GLY A 335 23.70 -24.81 31.86
N PHE A 336 23.80 -23.66 32.53
CA PHE A 336 22.71 -22.69 32.74
C PHE A 336 23.21 -21.23 32.89
N ASN A 337 24.28 -20.88 32.17
CA ASN A 337 24.91 -19.57 32.22
C ASN A 337 24.20 -18.56 31.29
N VAL A 338 23.96 -17.36 31.80
CA VAL A 338 23.38 -16.27 31.00
C VAL A 338 24.32 -15.89 29.85
N GLY A 339 23.77 -15.75 28.64
CA GLY A 339 24.52 -15.38 27.43
C GLY A 339 25.09 -16.56 26.64
N LEU A 340 25.09 -17.78 27.20
CA LEU A 340 25.44 -19.01 26.50
C LEU A 340 24.18 -19.68 25.92
N PHE A 341 23.73 -19.18 24.77
CA PHE A 341 22.46 -19.60 24.14
C PHE A 341 22.42 -21.08 23.77
N GLU A 342 23.58 -21.72 23.56
CA GLU A 342 23.70 -23.16 23.30
C GLU A 342 23.23 -24.05 24.46
N GLN A 343 23.17 -23.50 25.68
CA GLN A 343 22.75 -24.21 26.89
C GLN A 343 21.22 -24.31 27.02
N ALA A 344 20.46 -23.46 26.31
CA ALA A 344 19.03 -23.65 26.07
C ALA A 344 18.80 -24.74 25.00
N ALA A 345 19.34 -25.93 25.27
CA ALA A 345 19.47 -26.98 24.29
C ALA A 345 18.17 -27.77 24.06
N ILE A 346 18.08 -28.43 22.90
CA ILE A 346 17.02 -29.41 22.62
C ILE A 346 17.67 -30.71 22.17
N SER A 347 17.31 -31.81 22.86
CA SER A 347 17.66 -33.18 22.48
C SER A 347 16.38 -33.91 22.10
N GLU A 348 16.32 -34.53 20.92
CA GLU A 348 15.14 -35.27 20.47
C GLU A 348 15.53 -36.69 20.09
N LEU A 349 15.12 -37.65 20.91
CA LEU A 349 15.35 -39.07 20.68
C LEU A 349 14.08 -39.71 20.10
N VAL A 350 14.22 -40.36 18.95
CA VAL A 350 13.18 -41.16 18.33
C VAL A 350 13.60 -42.63 18.32
N LEU A 351 12.73 -43.49 18.83
CA LEU A 351 12.91 -44.93 18.87
C LEU A 351 11.86 -45.60 17.97
N ARG A 352 12.29 -46.59 17.19
CA ARG A 352 11.40 -47.37 16.32
C ARG A 352 11.73 -48.85 16.44
N ALA A 353 10.72 -49.69 16.64
CA ALA A 353 10.92 -51.14 16.65
C ALA A 353 11.25 -51.70 15.26
N GLY A 354 12.07 -52.76 15.25
CA GLY A 354 12.29 -53.58 14.07
C GLY A 354 11.03 -54.34 13.67
N ASN A 355 11.02 -54.86 12.44
CA ASN A 355 9.95 -55.69 11.91
C ASN A 355 10.13 -57.18 12.25
N GLY A 356 10.98 -57.50 13.22
CA GLY A 356 11.40 -58.87 13.55
C GLY A 356 12.54 -59.42 12.68
N SER A 357 13.03 -58.69 11.67
CA SER A 357 14.17 -59.09 10.84
C SER A 357 14.96 -57.86 10.32
N PRO A 358 15.94 -57.34 11.10
CA PRO A 358 16.40 -57.84 12.39
C PRO A 358 15.46 -57.49 13.56
N VAL A 359 15.49 -58.30 14.62
CA VAL A 359 14.89 -57.98 15.92
C VAL A 359 15.70 -56.88 16.60
N GLY A 360 15.05 -55.87 17.14
CA GLY A 360 15.73 -54.78 17.86
C GLY A 360 14.95 -53.47 17.80
N ILE A 361 15.64 -52.38 18.12
CA ILE A 361 15.14 -51.03 17.87
C ILE A 361 16.17 -50.23 17.08
N THR A 362 15.68 -49.29 16.28
CA THR A 362 16.47 -48.16 15.81
C THR A 362 16.33 -47.04 16.82
N ALA A 363 17.46 -46.53 17.31
CA ALA A 363 17.51 -45.35 18.17
C ALA A 363 18.21 -44.22 17.43
N THR A 364 17.53 -43.08 17.31
CA THR A 364 18.04 -41.92 16.58
C THR A 364 17.94 -40.67 17.43
N LEU A 365 19.09 -40.03 17.66
CA LEU A 365 19.18 -38.76 18.36
C LEU A 365 19.30 -37.61 17.35
N TRP A 366 18.33 -36.70 17.35
CA TRP A 366 18.35 -35.46 16.59
C TRP A 366 18.88 -34.33 17.47
N ARG A 367 20.16 -34.00 17.27
CA ARG A 367 20.87 -32.97 18.00
C ARG A 367 20.59 -31.61 17.37
N ARG A 368 19.99 -30.70 18.12
CA ARG A 368 19.61 -29.35 17.67
C ARG A 368 20.46 -28.25 18.31
N SER A 369 21.27 -28.59 19.31
CA SER A 369 22.11 -27.64 20.04
C SER A 369 23.43 -28.29 20.50
N PRO A 370 24.52 -27.51 20.63
CA PRO A 370 25.82 -28.02 21.10
C PRO A 370 25.84 -28.60 22.52
N SER A 371 25.02 -28.09 23.43
CA SER A 371 24.99 -28.57 24.83
C SER A 371 23.88 -29.60 25.08
N ALA A 372 23.28 -30.14 24.02
CA ALA A 372 22.29 -31.22 24.07
C ALA A 372 22.95 -32.58 24.38
N ALA A 373 22.14 -33.64 24.44
CA ALA A 373 22.67 -35.01 24.40
C ALA A 373 23.60 -35.18 23.18
N ASN A 374 24.72 -35.88 23.38
CA ASN A 374 25.76 -36.10 22.38
C ASN A 374 25.50 -37.38 21.59
N GLU A 375 25.12 -38.44 22.29
CA GLU A 375 25.02 -39.79 21.74
C GLU A 375 23.85 -40.53 22.39
N VAL A 376 23.38 -41.58 21.73
CA VAL A 376 22.37 -42.50 22.25
C VAL A 376 22.84 -43.94 22.06
N ALA A 377 22.53 -44.79 23.02
CA ALA A 377 22.75 -46.23 22.97
C ALA A 377 21.59 -46.95 23.64
N TRP A 378 21.44 -48.24 23.37
CA TRP A 378 20.39 -49.04 23.99
C TRP A 378 20.88 -50.46 24.31
N VAL A 379 20.28 -51.08 25.32
CA VAL A 379 20.54 -52.47 25.72
C VAL A 379 19.22 -53.22 25.68
N ASN A 380 19.12 -54.32 24.94
CA ASN A 380 17.98 -55.24 25.08
C ASN A 380 18.11 -55.98 26.41
N THR A 381 17.15 -55.82 27.31
CA THR A 381 17.19 -56.42 28.65
C THR A 381 16.37 -57.70 28.75
N SER A 382 15.25 -57.79 28.01
CA SER A 382 14.46 -59.02 27.89
C SER A 382 13.36 -58.85 26.84
N GLY A 383 13.23 -59.80 25.91
CA GLY A 383 12.19 -59.78 24.88
C GLY A 383 12.19 -58.47 24.09
N ASP A 384 11.07 -57.74 24.14
CA ASP A 384 10.89 -56.43 23.51
C ASP A 384 11.17 -55.25 24.46
N THR A 385 11.91 -55.48 25.55
CA THR A 385 12.28 -54.47 26.54
C THR A 385 13.69 -53.97 26.31
N TYR A 386 13.86 -52.65 26.30
CA TYR A 386 15.13 -51.98 26.01
C TYR A 386 15.41 -50.89 27.03
N ASP A 387 16.61 -50.88 27.59
CA ASP A 387 17.13 -49.75 28.34
C ASP A 387 17.77 -48.75 27.38
N ILE A 388 17.47 -47.48 27.59
CA ILE A 388 17.88 -46.38 26.72
C ILE A 388 18.85 -45.48 27.47
N TYR A 389 20.02 -45.29 26.86
CA TYR A 389 21.11 -44.50 27.41
C TYR A 389 21.39 -43.30 26.51
N ILE A 390 21.68 -42.15 27.12
CA ILE A 390 22.24 -41.01 26.39
C ILE A 390 23.57 -40.59 27.00
N ASN A 391 24.47 -40.08 26.17
CA ASN A 391 25.63 -39.35 26.64
C ASN A 391 25.29 -37.86 26.74
N ILE A 392 25.51 -37.24 27.89
CA ILE A 392 25.29 -35.81 28.08
C ILE A 392 26.41 -35.19 28.93
N GLY A 393 26.69 -33.92 28.67
CA GLY A 393 27.70 -33.15 29.40
C GLY A 393 27.30 -32.85 30.84
N GLN A 394 28.29 -32.41 31.63
CA GLN A 394 28.12 -31.99 33.01
C GLN A 394 27.13 -30.82 33.16
N HIS A 395 26.55 -30.66 34.35
CA HIS A 395 25.65 -29.55 34.71
C HIS A 395 24.27 -29.56 34.01
N ALA A 396 23.81 -30.74 33.58
CA ALA A 396 22.49 -30.92 33.00
C ALA A 396 21.47 -31.22 34.13
N TYR A 397 20.77 -30.19 34.62
CA TYR A 397 19.88 -30.32 35.79
C TYR A 397 18.48 -29.79 35.50
N TRP A 398 17.47 -30.41 36.13
CA TRP A 398 16.07 -29.95 36.07
C TRP A 398 15.59 -29.69 34.64
N LEU A 399 16.00 -30.57 33.73
CA LEU A 399 15.65 -30.50 32.33
C LEU A 399 14.21 -30.98 32.17
N ILE A 400 13.49 -30.42 31.22
CA ILE A 400 12.14 -30.89 30.93
C ILE A 400 12.26 -32.10 30.01
N ALA A 401 11.77 -33.24 30.44
CA ALA A 401 11.66 -34.44 29.63
C ALA A 401 10.21 -34.68 29.22
N GLN A 402 9.93 -34.58 27.92
CA GLN A 402 8.66 -34.94 27.32
C GLN A 402 8.78 -36.31 26.66
N TYR A 403 7.71 -37.11 26.71
CA TYR A 403 7.70 -38.39 26.00
C TYR A 403 6.29 -38.76 25.52
N ASP A 404 6.26 -39.55 24.45
CA ASP A 404 5.05 -40.17 23.92
C ASP A 404 5.40 -41.48 23.19
N TYR A 405 4.41 -42.33 22.96
CA TYR A 405 4.60 -43.63 22.31
C TYR A 405 3.28 -44.18 21.74
N THR A 406 3.39 -45.10 20.79
CA THR A 406 2.23 -45.78 20.16
C THR A 406 1.48 -46.68 21.15
N GLY A 407 0.19 -46.94 20.91
CA GLY A 407 -0.67 -47.65 21.87
C GLY A 407 -0.25 -49.07 22.26
N ASN A 408 0.66 -49.70 21.52
CA ASN A 408 1.23 -51.01 21.80
C ASN A 408 2.62 -50.97 22.47
N ALA A 409 3.19 -49.78 22.66
CA ALA A 409 4.50 -49.57 23.29
C ALA A 409 4.34 -48.99 24.71
N ASN A 410 5.45 -48.89 25.44
CA ASN A 410 5.51 -48.22 26.73
C ASN A 410 6.86 -47.53 26.93
N VAL A 411 6.86 -46.37 27.58
CA VAL A 411 8.05 -45.67 28.06
C VAL A 411 7.95 -45.47 29.56
N THR A 412 8.94 -45.96 30.29
CA THR A 412 9.21 -45.63 31.70
C THR A 412 10.43 -44.74 31.75
N LEU A 413 10.22 -43.45 32.00
CA LEU A 413 11.29 -42.45 32.09
C LEU A 413 11.78 -42.32 33.54
N TYR A 414 13.09 -42.20 33.73
CA TYR A 414 13.72 -42.02 35.03
C TYR A 414 14.06 -40.55 35.28
N SER A 415 13.50 -39.94 36.33
CA SER A 415 13.79 -38.55 36.71
C SER A 415 15.18 -38.36 37.33
N THR A 416 15.73 -39.43 37.90
CA THR A 416 17.11 -39.51 38.42
C THR A 416 17.80 -40.74 37.80
N PRO A 417 18.25 -40.63 36.54
CA PRO A 417 18.78 -41.75 35.78
C PRO A 417 20.11 -42.27 36.35
N GLU A 418 20.33 -43.58 36.20
CA GLU A 418 21.58 -44.23 36.61
C GLU A 418 22.75 -43.74 35.73
N TYR A 419 23.87 -43.41 36.37
CA TYR A 419 25.07 -42.86 35.72
C TYR A 419 26.14 -43.94 35.48
N SER A 420 26.83 -43.82 34.35
CA SER A 420 28.08 -44.51 34.04
C SER A 420 29.05 -43.57 33.35
N SER A 421 30.33 -43.60 33.73
CA SER A 421 31.38 -42.80 33.08
C SER A 421 31.77 -43.32 31.69
N VAL A 422 31.38 -44.56 31.36
CA VAL A 422 31.63 -45.21 30.07
C VAL A 422 30.33 -45.74 29.47
N GLN A 423 30.30 -45.90 28.14
CA GLN A 423 29.15 -46.53 27.49
C GLN A 423 28.98 -47.96 28.02
N PRO A 424 27.76 -48.43 28.36
CA PRO A 424 27.54 -49.80 28.79
C PRO A 424 28.06 -50.80 27.74
N GLY A 425 28.92 -51.74 28.14
CA GLY A 425 29.68 -52.59 27.21
C GLY A 425 28.83 -53.56 26.35
N ASN A 426 27.60 -53.87 26.77
CA ASN A 426 26.65 -54.69 26.02
C ASN A 426 25.59 -53.87 25.25
N SER A 427 25.76 -52.54 25.17
CA SER A 427 24.85 -51.66 24.45
C SER A 427 25.14 -51.63 22.95
N THR A 428 24.10 -51.32 22.17
CA THR A 428 24.20 -50.98 20.75
C THR A 428 24.11 -49.47 20.60
N SER A 429 25.05 -48.86 19.88
CA SER A 429 25.01 -47.42 19.59
C SER A 429 23.90 -47.11 18.60
N GLY A 430 23.13 -46.06 18.89
CA GLY A 430 22.21 -45.48 17.93
C GLY A 430 22.91 -44.51 16.98
N GLN A 431 22.12 -43.85 16.13
CA GLN A 431 22.61 -42.85 15.18
C GLN A 431 22.32 -41.44 15.70
N THR A 432 23.31 -40.56 15.65
CA THR A 432 23.13 -39.14 15.97
C THR A 432 23.15 -38.33 14.68
N TYR A 433 22.09 -37.54 14.45
CA TYR A 433 22.04 -36.56 13.37
C TYR A 433 22.12 -35.15 13.94
N THR A 434 22.94 -34.30 13.34
CA THR A 434 22.98 -32.87 13.63
C THR A 434 21.99 -32.15 12.73
N ILE A 435 21.06 -31.39 13.33
CA ILE A 435 20.20 -30.47 12.60
C ILE A 435 20.94 -29.14 12.49
N TYR A 436 21.37 -28.81 11.27
CA TYR A 436 22.08 -27.58 11.01
C TYR A 436 21.19 -26.33 11.19
N SER A 437 21.77 -25.29 11.79
CA SER A 437 21.11 -24.01 12.08
C SER A 437 22.15 -22.89 12.17
N SER A 438 21.72 -21.65 12.44
CA SER A 438 22.66 -20.56 12.74
C SER A 438 23.53 -20.84 13.98
N LEU A 439 23.05 -21.67 14.91
CA LEU A 439 23.78 -22.14 16.10
C LEU A 439 24.69 -23.35 15.79
N MET A 440 24.21 -24.30 14.99
CA MET A 440 24.96 -25.48 14.55
C MET A 440 25.23 -25.36 13.05
N LYS A 441 26.22 -24.56 12.65
CA LYS A 441 26.51 -24.37 11.22
C LYS A 441 27.15 -25.64 10.63
N PRO A 442 26.80 -26.04 9.39
CA PRO A 442 27.51 -27.12 8.72
C PRO A 442 28.94 -26.66 8.39
N THR A 443 29.87 -27.60 8.39
CA THR A 443 31.17 -27.41 7.76
C THR A 443 31.03 -27.52 6.24
N ALA A 444 32.03 -27.05 5.48
CA ALA A 444 32.03 -27.19 4.03
C ALA A 444 31.97 -28.67 3.60
N GLY A 445 32.62 -29.57 4.36
CA GLY A 445 32.56 -31.01 4.14
C GLY A 445 31.15 -31.59 4.33
N ASP A 446 30.39 -31.08 5.31
CA ASP A 446 29.04 -31.57 5.60
C ASP A 446 28.04 -31.31 4.46
N VAL A 447 28.28 -30.30 3.64
CA VAL A 447 27.38 -29.89 2.54
C VAL A 447 28.01 -30.04 1.15
N GLY A 448 29.19 -30.66 1.06
CA GLY A 448 29.91 -30.80 -0.22
C GLY A 448 30.37 -29.47 -0.84
N ALA A 449 30.53 -28.42 -0.02
CA ALA A 449 31.03 -27.12 -0.45
C ALA A 449 32.56 -27.04 -0.39
N LEU A 450 33.14 -26.06 -1.09
CA LEU A 450 34.55 -25.70 -0.95
C LEU A 450 34.81 -25.01 0.40
N PRO A 451 35.83 -25.42 1.16
CA PRO A 451 36.27 -24.69 2.34
C PRO A 451 36.75 -23.27 2.01
N ILE A 452 36.62 -22.32 2.95
CA ILE A 452 37.18 -20.97 2.83
C ILE A 452 38.71 -20.96 2.64
N THR A 453 39.40 -21.98 3.13
CA THR A 453 40.84 -22.18 2.95
C THR A 453 41.21 -22.64 1.53
N GLY A 454 40.24 -22.76 0.63
CA GLY A 454 40.41 -23.32 -0.70
C GLY A 454 40.30 -24.85 -0.72
N GLY A 455 40.27 -25.41 -1.93
CA GLY A 455 40.17 -26.84 -2.18
C GLY A 455 40.28 -27.13 -3.68
N GLN A 456 40.19 -28.41 -4.05
CA GLN A 456 40.22 -28.85 -5.44
C GLN A 456 38.81 -29.12 -5.95
N LEU A 457 38.46 -28.54 -7.10
CA LEU A 457 37.30 -28.97 -7.89
C LEU A 457 37.76 -30.00 -8.90
N ASN A 458 37.24 -31.22 -8.81
CA ASN A 458 37.53 -32.31 -9.76
C ASN A 458 36.55 -32.35 -10.95
N GLY A 459 35.73 -31.31 -11.12
CA GLY A 459 34.73 -31.19 -12.17
C GLY A 459 34.58 -29.73 -12.65
N PRO A 460 33.73 -29.49 -13.67
CA PRO A 460 33.55 -28.16 -14.24
C PRO A 460 32.94 -27.17 -13.24
N LEU A 461 33.30 -25.90 -13.39
CA LEU A 461 32.60 -24.78 -12.76
C LEU A 461 31.67 -24.13 -13.79
N SER A 462 30.47 -23.78 -13.37
CA SER A 462 29.45 -23.22 -14.26
C SER A 462 28.79 -22.02 -13.61
N ILE A 463 28.55 -20.95 -14.37
CA ILE A 463 27.84 -19.77 -13.91
C ILE A 463 26.60 -19.57 -14.80
N GLY A 464 25.42 -19.80 -14.22
CA GLY A 464 24.12 -19.56 -14.86
C GLY A 464 23.48 -20.75 -15.60
N THR A 465 24.20 -21.86 -15.78
CA THR A 465 23.74 -23.06 -16.53
C THR A 465 24.71 -24.23 -16.31
N ASP A 466 24.33 -25.45 -16.70
CA ASP A 466 25.21 -26.61 -16.68
C ASP A 466 26.35 -26.46 -17.69
N ASN A 467 27.53 -27.02 -17.38
CA ASN A 467 28.70 -26.95 -18.25
C ASN A 467 28.72 -28.11 -19.25
N ALA A 468 28.63 -27.78 -20.54
CA ALA A 468 28.74 -28.70 -21.67
C ALA A 468 30.13 -28.71 -22.33
N LEU A 469 31.04 -27.77 -21.99
CA LEU A 469 32.46 -27.85 -22.37
C LEU A 469 33.13 -29.09 -21.75
N GLY A 470 32.70 -29.52 -20.56
CA GLY A 470 33.20 -30.70 -19.86
C GLY A 470 34.65 -30.58 -19.36
N GLY A 471 35.14 -31.62 -18.69
CA GLY A 471 36.48 -31.66 -18.10
C GLY A 471 36.74 -30.51 -17.10
N ASN A 472 38.00 -30.05 -17.03
CA ASN A 472 38.39 -28.88 -16.23
C ASN A 472 38.08 -27.60 -17.01
N SER A 473 36.88 -27.05 -16.81
CA SER A 473 36.43 -25.85 -17.51
C SER A 473 35.57 -24.94 -16.65
N ILE A 474 35.46 -23.70 -17.09
CA ILE A 474 34.58 -22.66 -16.54
C ILE A 474 33.69 -22.18 -17.69
N VAL A 475 32.36 -22.29 -17.56
CA VAL A 475 31.40 -21.71 -18.52
C VAL A 475 30.67 -20.52 -17.92
N LEU A 476 30.30 -19.54 -18.76
CA LEU A 476 29.76 -18.25 -18.34
C LEU A 476 28.49 -17.92 -19.14
N GLY A 477 27.33 -17.96 -18.50
CA GLY A 477 26.06 -17.48 -19.07
C GLY A 477 25.34 -18.44 -20.02
N ASP A 478 26.08 -19.26 -20.77
CA ASP A 478 25.59 -20.41 -21.54
C ASP A 478 26.41 -21.68 -21.19
N ASN A 479 26.06 -22.82 -21.78
CA ASN A 479 26.67 -24.09 -21.42
C ASN A 479 27.98 -24.39 -22.16
N ASP A 480 28.40 -23.57 -23.12
CA ASP A 480 29.50 -23.89 -24.02
C ASP A 480 30.41 -22.70 -24.41
N THR A 481 30.32 -21.58 -23.69
CA THR A 481 31.21 -20.41 -23.77
C THR A 481 31.97 -20.21 -22.46
N GLY A 482 33.30 -20.08 -22.55
CA GLY A 482 34.15 -19.83 -21.38
C GLY A 482 35.61 -20.26 -21.56
N PHE A 483 36.20 -20.85 -20.52
CA PHE A 483 37.60 -21.30 -20.50
C PHE A 483 37.71 -22.79 -20.24
N LYS A 484 38.60 -23.48 -20.94
CA LYS A 484 38.80 -24.93 -20.79
C LYS A 484 40.27 -25.29 -20.81
N GLN A 485 40.69 -26.19 -19.94
CA GLN A 485 41.99 -26.83 -20.06
C GLN A 485 41.93 -27.87 -21.19
N ASP A 486 42.58 -27.59 -22.31
CA ASP A 486 42.61 -28.48 -23.49
C ASP A 486 43.76 -29.50 -23.42
N GLY A 487 44.64 -29.34 -22.43
CA GLY A 487 45.81 -30.17 -22.19
C GLY A 487 46.71 -29.54 -21.12
N ASP A 488 47.81 -30.21 -20.78
CA ASP A 488 48.80 -29.65 -19.86
C ASP A 488 49.39 -28.34 -20.43
N GLY A 489 49.35 -27.26 -19.64
CA GLY A 489 49.83 -25.93 -20.05
C GLY A 489 48.99 -25.18 -21.11
N ILE A 490 47.81 -25.67 -21.50
CA ILE A 490 46.97 -25.05 -22.55
C ILE A 490 45.62 -24.61 -21.97
N LEU A 491 45.37 -23.30 -21.95
CA LEU A 491 44.09 -22.70 -21.57
C LEU A 491 43.35 -22.20 -22.82
N GLY A 492 42.32 -22.93 -23.24
CA GLY A 492 41.44 -22.57 -24.35
C GLY A 492 40.38 -21.54 -23.95
N ILE A 493 40.04 -20.66 -24.90
CA ILE A 493 38.96 -19.66 -24.86
C ILE A 493 37.89 -20.12 -25.85
N TYR A 494 36.70 -20.43 -25.35
CA TYR A 494 35.60 -21.03 -26.10
C TYR A 494 34.40 -20.07 -26.18
N ALA A 495 33.72 -20.09 -27.32
CA ALA A 495 32.40 -19.48 -27.50
C ALA A 495 31.54 -20.42 -28.34
N ASN A 496 30.34 -20.75 -27.86
CA ASN A 496 29.39 -21.64 -28.54
C ASN A 496 30.03 -22.96 -28.99
N ASN A 497 30.74 -23.62 -28.05
CA ASN A 497 31.49 -24.86 -28.22
C ASN A 497 32.66 -24.79 -29.24
N ALA A 498 33.04 -23.61 -29.71
CA ALA A 498 34.15 -23.40 -30.63
C ALA A 498 35.31 -22.67 -29.94
N ARG A 499 36.55 -23.14 -30.12
CA ARG A 499 37.74 -22.46 -29.61
C ARG A 499 38.04 -21.22 -30.45
N VAL A 500 37.91 -20.04 -29.86
CA VAL A 500 38.15 -18.73 -30.50
C VAL A 500 39.53 -18.15 -30.18
N GLY A 501 40.19 -18.69 -29.15
CA GLY A 501 41.57 -18.37 -28.80
C GLY A 501 42.10 -19.33 -27.76
N TYR A 502 43.38 -19.22 -27.43
CA TYR A 502 44.00 -20.01 -26.35
C TYR A 502 45.32 -19.38 -25.89
N ILE A 503 45.75 -19.75 -24.69
CA ILE A 503 47.04 -19.39 -24.12
C ILE A 503 47.83 -20.67 -23.89
N ASP A 504 49.09 -20.69 -24.32
CA ASP A 504 50.06 -21.73 -24.01
C ASP A 504 51.42 -21.09 -23.65
N ASN A 505 52.50 -21.89 -23.54
CA ASN A 505 53.82 -21.35 -23.21
C ASN A 505 54.41 -20.41 -24.29
N SER A 506 53.85 -20.44 -25.50
CA SER A 506 54.30 -19.65 -26.65
C SER A 506 53.58 -18.30 -26.76
N GLY A 507 52.52 -18.09 -25.97
CA GLY A 507 51.83 -16.80 -25.83
C GLY A 507 50.32 -16.91 -26.00
N LEU A 508 49.71 -15.78 -26.38
CA LEU A 508 48.28 -15.69 -26.69
C LEU A 508 48.06 -15.93 -28.19
N HIS A 509 47.14 -16.83 -28.52
CA HIS A 509 46.78 -17.18 -29.90
C HIS A 509 45.29 -16.90 -30.12
N MET A 510 44.96 -16.25 -31.23
CA MET A 510 43.58 -15.99 -31.63
C MET A 510 43.25 -16.84 -32.86
N SER A 511 42.21 -17.69 -32.75
CA SER A 511 41.83 -18.68 -33.77
C SER A 511 40.83 -18.14 -34.81
N VAL A 512 40.37 -16.90 -34.60
CA VAL A 512 39.45 -16.16 -35.46
C VAL A 512 39.96 -14.71 -35.59
N ASP A 513 39.32 -13.95 -36.48
CA ASP A 513 39.62 -12.54 -36.66
C ASP A 513 39.63 -11.79 -35.33
N VAL A 514 40.70 -11.02 -35.13
CA VAL A 514 40.73 -10.10 -34.01
C VAL A 514 39.95 -8.85 -34.40
N LEU A 515 38.64 -8.93 -34.24
CA LEU A 515 37.73 -7.80 -34.29
C LEU A 515 37.91 -6.99 -33.01
N THR A 516 38.97 -6.19 -32.98
CA THR A 516 39.15 -5.21 -31.91
C THR A 516 38.23 -4.02 -32.16
N ASN A 517 37.47 -3.58 -31.14
CA ASN A 517 36.99 -2.20 -31.10
C ASN A 517 38.20 -1.28 -30.84
N GLY A 518 39.06 -1.12 -31.85
CA GLY A 518 40.43 -0.58 -31.71
C GLY A 518 41.44 -1.28 -32.63
N GLY A 519 42.68 -1.52 -32.18
CA GLY A 519 43.75 -2.18 -32.96
C GLY A 519 44.61 -3.17 -32.17
N ILE A 520 45.38 -4.01 -32.88
CA ILE A 520 46.19 -5.12 -32.34
C ILE A 520 47.59 -4.63 -31.87
N ARG A 521 48.02 -4.99 -30.65
CA ARG A 521 49.33 -4.62 -30.08
C ARG A 521 50.25 -5.85 -29.92
N ALA A 522 51.54 -5.73 -30.28
CA ALA A 522 52.52 -6.84 -30.21
C ALA A 522 53.92 -6.40 -29.69
N GLY A 523 54.55 -7.16 -28.77
CA GLY A 523 56.00 -7.12 -28.43
C GLY A 523 56.41 -6.69 -27.00
N ASN A 524 57.30 -7.49 -26.35
CA ASN A 524 57.97 -7.22 -25.05
C ASN A 524 59.55 -7.16 -25.13
N GLY A 525 60.24 -7.70 -26.18
CA GLY A 525 61.74 -7.88 -26.30
C GLY A 525 62.50 -7.38 -27.59
N LYS A 526 62.43 -8.07 -28.75
CA LYS A 526 62.74 -7.56 -30.14
C LYS A 526 61.87 -8.35 -31.15
N LYS A 527 61.37 -7.70 -32.20
CA LYS A 527 60.07 -8.00 -32.83
C LYS A 527 60.19 -8.02 -34.37
N LEU A 528 59.66 -9.04 -35.06
CA LEU A 528 59.34 -8.98 -36.50
C LEU A 528 57.96 -8.36 -36.69
N SER A 529 57.84 -7.68 -37.81
CA SER A 529 57.77 -6.26 -37.73
C SER A 529 57.19 -5.79 -39.05
N LEU A 530 55.89 -5.98 -39.19
CA LEU A 530 55.11 -4.76 -39.35
C LEU A 530 55.22 -4.02 -38.02
N THR A 531 56.33 -3.30 -37.93
CA THR A 531 56.59 -2.33 -36.87
C THR A 531 56.53 -1.03 -37.59
N SER A 532 55.38 -0.40 -37.50
CA SER A 532 55.49 1.02 -37.33
C SER A 532 56.26 1.28 -36.03
N THR A 533 57.27 2.13 -36.09
CA THR A 533 57.78 2.86 -34.92
C THR A 533 56.84 4.01 -34.52
N ASN A 534 55.94 4.43 -35.43
CA ASN A 534 54.89 5.47 -35.34
C ASN A 534 55.33 6.94 -35.50
N ASN A 535 56.44 7.25 -36.19
CA ASN A 535 56.86 8.64 -36.50
C ASN A 535 56.50 9.15 -37.91
N SER A 536 55.89 8.30 -38.72
CA SER A 536 55.52 8.66 -40.09
C SER A 536 54.42 9.75 -40.11
N ALA A 537 54.51 10.65 -41.10
CA ALA A 537 53.54 11.73 -41.30
C ALA A 537 52.21 11.25 -41.89
N LEU A 538 52.20 10.14 -42.63
CA LEU A 538 51.03 9.61 -43.33
C LEU A 538 51.06 8.09 -43.25
N ASN A 539 49.93 7.46 -43.57
CA ASN A 539 49.82 6.01 -43.51
C ASN A 539 50.51 5.37 -44.71
N ALA A 540 51.34 4.39 -44.43
CA ALA A 540 51.74 3.46 -45.46
C ALA A 540 50.64 2.41 -45.58
N GLY A 541 49.81 2.58 -46.61
CA GLY A 541 48.90 1.55 -47.07
C GLY A 541 49.67 0.58 -47.93
N PHE A 542 49.65 -0.70 -47.54
CA PHE A 542 49.97 -1.78 -48.47
C PHE A 542 48.65 -2.23 -49.06
N ASN A 543 48.28 -1.62 -50.18
CA ASN A 543 46.94 -1.70 -50.73
C ASN A 543 46.89 -2.70 -51.90
N LEU A 544 45.76 -3.40 -51.99
CA LEU A 544 45.40 -4.31 -53.08
C LEU A 544 44.00 -3.94 -53.55
N TRP A 545 43.88 -3.48 -54.78
CA TRP A 545 42.58 -3.04 -55.33
C TRP A 545 42.52 -3.15 -56.86
N GLY A 546 41.35 -2.91 -57.45
CA GLY A 546 41.12 -2.84 -58.90
C GLY A 546 39.72 -2.28 -59.20
N ASP A 547 39.52 -1.74 -60.42
CA ASP A 547 38.27 -1.05 -60.79
C ASP A 547 37.29 -1.91 -61.61
N GLY A 548 37.62 -3.18 -61.83
CA GLY A 548 36.75 -4.16 -62.49
C GLY A 548 36.61 -3.96 -64.01
N GLY A 549 37.39 -3.08 -64.64
CA GLY A 549 37.36 -2.88 -66.10
C GLY A 549 38.72 -2.51 -66.69
N ASN A 550 39.24 -1.32 -66.35
CA ASN A 550 40.41 -0.74 -67.02
C ASN A 550 41.70 -0.90 -66.22
N ARG A 551 41.62 -1.10 -64.90
CA ARG A 551 42.72 -1.43 -64.00
C ARG A 551 42.33 -2.66 -63.16
N PRO A 552 42.42 -3.86 -63.74
CA PRO A 552 41.94 -5.07 -63.08
C PRO A 552 42.65 -5.39 -61.75
N THR A 553 43.93 -5.05 -61.59
CA THR A 553 44.65 -5.27 -60.32
C THR A 553 45.79 -4.27 -60.15
N VAL A 554 45.87 -3.70 -58.95
CA VAL A 554 46.89 -2.74 -58.51
C VAL A 554 47.40 -3.16 -57.13
N ILE A 555 48.73 -3.28 -57.02
CA ILE A 555 49.42 -3.38 -55.74
C ILE A 555 50.18 -2.08 -55.56
N GLU A 556 49.90 -1.43 -54.44
CA GLU A 556 50.24 -0.04 -54.26
C GLU A 556 50.79 0.20 -52.87
N LEU A 557 51.95 0.83 -52.84
CA LEU A 557 52.40 1.56 -51.67
C LEU A 557 51.90 2.97 -51.85
N GLY A 558 50.75 3.17 -51.22
CA GLY A 558 50.09 4.45 -51.16
C GLY A 558 50.35 5.07 -49.81
N ASP A 559 50.49 6.38 -49.84
CA ASP A 559 50.11 7.16 -48.70
C ASP A 559 48.80 7.89 -48.98
N ASP A 560 48.39 8.66 -47.99
CA ASP A 560 47.09 9.31 -48.03
C ASP A 560 47.02 10.45 -49.09
N GLN A 561 48.16 10.90 -49.64
CA GLN A 561 48.22 11.87 -50.76
C GLN A 561 48.23 11.19 -52.13
N GLY A 562 48.25 9.85 -52.12
CA GLY A 562 48.19 9.02 -53.30
C GLY A 562 49.32 8.01 -53.30
N TRP A 563 49.57 7.43 -54.47
CA TRP A 563 50.56 6.39 -54.59
C TRP A 563 51.97 6.97 -54.64
N HIS A 564 52.85 6.42 -53.82
CA HIS A 564 54.30 6.62 -53.96
C HIS A 564 54.80 5.80 -55.13
N LEU A 565 54.39 4.54 -55.12
CA LEU A 565 54.73 3.57 -56.14
C LEU A 565 53.65 2.50 -56.25
N TYR A 566 53.40 2.07 -57.48
CA TYR A 566 52.53 0.93 -57.72
C TYR A 566 53.04 0.06 -58.88
N SER A 567 52.55 -1.17 -58.89
CA SER A 567 52.57 -2.07 -60.04
C SER A 567 51.13 -2.39 -60.45
N GLN A 568 50.80 -2.28 -61.74
CA GLN A 568 49.48 -2.66 -62.25
C GLN A 568 49.57 -3.61 -63.46
N ARG A 569 48.49 -4.38 -63.66
CA ARG A 569 48.27 -5.27 -64.81
C ARG A 569 47.11 -4.75 -65.66
N ASN A 570 47.32 -4.69 -66.98
CA ASN A 570 46.36 -4.10 -67.91
C ASN A 570 45.39 -5.15 -68.49
N PRO A 571 44.24 -4.72 -69.08
CA PRO A 571 43.20 -5.63 -69.60
C PRO A 571 43.64 -6.58 -70.72
N ASP A 572 44.76 -6.31 -71.40
CA ASP A 572 45.35 -7.17 -72.43
C ASP A 572 46.40 -8.18 -71.89
N GLY A 573 46.74 -8.09 -70.60
CA GLY A 573 47.63 -9.02 -69.91
C GLY A 573 49.04 -8.49 -69.58
N SER A 574 49.42 -7.30 -70.03
CA SER A 574 50.74 -6.67 -69.78
C SER A 574 50.86 -5.96 -68.41
N ILE A 575 52.08 -5.54 -67.99
CA ILE A 575 52.39 -4.97 -66.65
C ILE A 575 53.14 -3.62 -66.74
N VAL A 576 52.93 -2.74 -65.76
CA VAL A 576 53.71 -1.50 -65.57
C VAL A 576 54.00 -1.20 -64.09
N PHE A 577 55.16 -0.61 -63.79
CA PHE A 577 55.58 -0.11 -62.49
C PHE A 577 55.86 1.39 -62.56
N THR A 578 55.34 2.16 -61.60
CA THR A 578 55.42 3.63 -61.64
C THR A 578 55.80 4.20 -60.28
N VAL A 579 56.61 5.25 -60.25
CA VAL A 579 57.04 6.00 -59.04
C VAL A 579 56.70 7.47 -59.23
N ASN A 580 56.22 8.14 -58.18
CA ASN A 580 55.84 9.56 -58.20
C ASN A 580 56.86 10.41 -57.41
N GLY A 581 57.97 10.83 -58.07
CA GLY A 581 59.04 11.65 -57.49
C GLY A 581 60.43 11.41 -58.13
N ASP A 582 61.49 11.98 -57.53
CA ASP A 582 62.87 11.87 -57.99
C ASP A 582 63.55 10.54 -57.59
N ILE A 583 64.47 10.06 -58.43
CA ILE A 583 65.33 8.90 -58.15
C ILE A 583 66.79 9.31 -58.06
N THR A 584 67.34 9.33 -56.84
CA THR A 584 68.77 9.55 -56.57
C THR A 584 69.56 8.24 -56.51
N ALA A 585 70.61 8.10 -57.35
CA ALA A 585 71.48 6.93 -57.40
C ALA A 585 72.96 7.30 -57.57
N ASN A 586 73.87 6.51 -56.97
CA ASN A 586 75.33 6.71 -57.07
C ASN A 586 75.86 6.50 -58.50
N THR A 587 75.31 5.56 -59.27
CA THR A 587 75.59 5.41 -60.70
C THR A 587 74.36 4.86 -61.39
N LEU A 588 73.93 5.52 -62.47
CA LEU A 588 72.88 5.01 -63.34
C LEU A 588 73.52 4.34 -64.57
N ARG A 589 73.15 3.08 -64.82
CA ARG A 589 73.65 2.26 -65.95
C ARG A 589 72.49 1.87 -66.85
N ALA A 590 72.59 2.21 -68.13
CA ALA A 590 71.57 1.92 -69.13
C ALA A 590 72.22 1.33 -70.39
N GLY A 591 72.03 0.02 -70.61
CA GLY A 591 72.75 -0.70 -71.66
C GLY A 591 74.27 -0.61 -71.48
N GLY A 592 75.00 -0.18 -72.51
CA GLY A 592 76.46 0.00 -72.49
C GLY A 592 76.97 1.39 -72.08
N ALA A 593 76.08 2.34 -71.76
CA ALA A 593 76.46 3.72 -71.40
C ALA A 593 76.39 3.97 -69.88
N ILE A 594 77.16 4.95 -69.38
CA ILE A 594 77.32 5.27 -67.95
C ILE A 594 77.12 6.77 -67.68
N TYR A 595 76.29 7.06 -66.68
CA TYR A 595 76.04 8.41 -66.17
C TYR A 595 76.60 8.55 -64.74
N GLN A 596 77.51 9.52 -64.56
CA GLN A 596 78.22 9.75 -63.29
C GLN A 596 77.69 11.02 -62.58
N ASN A 597 77.79 11.08 -61.24
CA ASN A 597 77.18 12.15 -60.43
C ASN A 597 77.92 13.51 -60.48
N ASN A 598 79.08 13.60 -61.14
CA ASN A 598 79.77 14.86 -61.46
C ASN A 598 79.29 15.46 -62.80
N GLY A 599 78.36 14.80 -63.49
CA GLY A 599 77.80 15.22 -64.77
C GLY A 599 78.56 14.72 -66.00
N ASP A 600 79.65 13.97 -65.86
CA ASP A 600 80.40 13.44 -67.00
C ASP A 600 79.75 12.17 -67.57
N ILE A 601 79.89 11.98 -68.87
CA ILE A 601 79.27 10.88 -69.62
C ILE A 601 80.34 10.15 -70.41
N PHE A 602 80.40 8.84 -70.18
CA PHE A 602 81.32 7.93 -70.88
C PHE A 602 80.56 7.17 -71.96
N GLY A 603 81.08 7.19 -73.19
CA GLY A 603 80.44 6.49 -74.30
C GLY A 603 81.30 6.36 -75.55
N SER A 604 81.00 5.34 -76.36
CA SER A 604 81.80 4.93 -77.51
C SER A 604 81.83 5.91 -78.69
N VAL A 605 80.89 6.84 -78.76
CA VAL A 605 80.90 7.93 -79.76
C VAL A 605 81.91 9.04 -79.43
N TRP A 606 82.19 9.29 -78.14
CA TRP A 606 83.17 10.28 -77.68
C TRP A 606 84.60 9.73 -77.76
N GLY A 607 84.84 8.78 -78.66
CA GLY A 607 86.07 7.99 -78.73
C GLY A 607 86.30 7.12 -77.50
N ASN A 608 85.24 6.68 -76.81
CA ASN A 608 85.31 6.05 -75.49
C ASN A 608 86.03 6.91 -74.46
N SER A 609 85.82 8.22 -74.54
CA SER A 609 86.36 9.15 -73.58
C SER A 609 85.23 9.90 -72.91
N TRP A 610 85.62 10.70 -71.95
CA TRP A 610 84.73 11.64 -71.31
C TRP A 610 84.40 12.78 -72.26
N LEU A 611 83.12 13.06 -72.38
CA LEU A 611 82.62 14.13 -73.24
C LEU A 611 83.26 15.49 -72.89
N SER A 612 83.44 15.76 -71.59
CA SER A 612 84.02 17.01 -71.07
C SER A 612 85.40 17.33 -71.68
N LEU A 613 86.26 16.31 -71.74
CA LEU A 613 87.60 16.39 -72.32
C LEU A 613 87.56 16.60 -73.84
N TRP A 614 86.58 15.98 -74.50
CA TRP A 614 86.42 16.09 -75.93
C TRP A 614 85.99 17.52 -76.34
N ILE A 615 85.13 18.21 -75.57
CA ILE A 615 84.63 19.55 -75.93
C ILE A 615 85.67 20.67 -75.76
N ASN A 616 86.37 20.74 -74.62
CA ASN A 616 87.32 21.84 -74.32
C ASN A 616 88.34 22.07 -75.45
N ASN A 617 88.74 20.97 -76.07
CA ASN A 617 89.77 20.95 -77.09
C ASN A 617 89.27 21.32 -78.50
N ASN A 618 87.97 21.49 -78.71
CA ASN A 618 87.39 21.66 -80.04
C ASN A 618 86.65 23.00 -80.26
N PHE A 619 86.47 23.87 -79.25
CA PHE A 619 85.67 25.11 -79.37
C PHE A 619 86.29 26.40 -78.79
N VAL A 620 85.88 27.55 -79.36
CA VAL A 620 86.29 28.91 -78.93
C VAL A 620 85.56 29.34 -77.65
N ALA A 621 86.28 29.81 -76.62
CA ALA A 621 85.80 30.05 -75.26
C ALA A 621 85.65 31.54 -74.85
N ASP A 622 86.26 32.53 -75.51
CA ASP A 622 86.16 33.98 -75.15
C ASP A 622 86.66 34.89 -76.29
N VAL A 623 86.35 36.20 -76.37
CA VAL A 623 86.78 37.15 -77.43
C VAL A 623 87.11 38.56 -76.88
N GLN A 624 88.19 39.22 -77.32
CA GLN A 624 88.62 40.55 -76.86
C GLN A 624 89.30 41.39 -77.96
N LEU A 625 89.47 42.71 -77.75
CA LEU A 625 90.50 43.49 -78.47
C LEU A 625 91.82 43.41 -77.70
N GLY A 626 92.89 42.99 -78.37
CA GLY A 626 94.24 43.01 -77.84
C GLY A 626 94.89 44.40 -77.95
N SER A 627 96.18 44.50 -77.63
CA SER A 627 96.93 45.75 -77.66
C SER A 627 97.07 46.33 -79.07
N GLY A 628 96.83 47.63 -79.25
CA GLY A 628 96.95 48.33 -80.55
C GLY A 628 98.38 48.76 -80.93
N THR A 629 98.59 49.10 -82.22
CA THR A 629 99.83 49.61 -82.84
C THR A 629 99.55 50.66 -83.94
N SER A 630 100.59 51.27 -84.52
CA SER A 630 100.52 52.38 -85.50
C SER A 630 101.51 52.23 -86.68
N VAL A 631 101.21 52.75 -87.88
CA VAL A 631 102.11 52.71 -89.06
C VAL A 631 101.99 53.95 -89.97
N THR A 632 103.10 54.32 -90.63
CA THR A 632 103.21 55.40 -91.63
C THR A 632 103.04 54.86 -93.08
N THR A 633 102.33 55.55 -93.98
CA THR A 633 101.90 55.05 -95.31
C THR A 633 102.37 55.85 -96.55
N TRP A 634 102.85 57.10 -96.41
CA TRP A 634 103.07 58.01 -97.57
C TRP A 634 104.19 57.61 -98.55
N ASN A 635 105.23 56.89 -98.11
CA ASN A 635 106.33 56.38 -98.96
C ASN A 635 106.35 54.85 -99.12
N ASN A 636 105.29 54.17 -98.66
CA ASN A 636 105.16 52.72 -98.73
C ASN A 636 103.74 52.37 -99.18
N ALA A 637 103.60 51.95 -100.44
CA ALA A 637 102.31 51.51 -100.97
C ALA A 637 101.84 50.20 -100.31
N GLY A 638 100.56 50.13 -99.89
CA GLY A 638 99.92 48.92 -99.35
C GLY A 638 98.56 49.18 -98.67
N SER A 639 97.79 48.12 -98.39
CA SER A 639 96.49 48.15 -97.68
C SER A 639 96.67 47.97 -96.18
N TRP A 640 96.25 48.93 -95.33
CA TRP A 640 96.50 48.89 -93.89
C TRP A 640 95.20 48.91 -93.05
N PRO A 641 95.13 48.20 -91.91
CA PRO A 641 96.12 47.28 -91.38
C PRO A 641 96.23 46.02 -92.25
N ASN A 642 97.45 45.70 -92.67
CA ASN A 642 97.77 44.51 -93.47
C ASN A 642 97.96 43.25 -92.62
N THR A 643 97.57 43.29 -91.35
CA THR A 643 97.69 42.15 -90.44
C THR A 643 96.29 41.57 -90.19
N PRO A 644 95.99 40.34 -90.65
CA PRO A 644 94.69 39.71 -90.49
C PRO A 644 94.24 39.69 -89.04
N GLY A 645 93.01 40.13 -88.80
CA GLY A 645 92.44 40.15 -87.47
C GLY A 645 92.55 41.47 -86.73
N TYR A 646 93.32 42.39 -87.27
CA TYR A 646 93.47 43.70 -86.70
C TYR A 646 92.53 44.68 -87.40
N VAL A 647 91.88 45.52 -86.61
CA VAL A 647 90.88 46.48 -87.08
C VAL A 647 91.44 47.90 -86.91
N VAL A 648 91.19 48.78 -87.89
CA VAL A 648 91.60 50.19 -87.80
C VAL A 648 90.93 50.81 -86.59
N THR A 649 91.72 51.59 -85.86
CA THR A 649 91.25 52.39 -84.74
C THR A 649 91.41 53.91 -84.98
N SER A 650 92.24 54.41 -85.94
CA SER A 650 92.31 55.84 -86.41
C SER A 650 93.30 56.12 -87.60
N VAL A 651 93.31 57.32 -88.24
CA VAL A 651 94.15 57.73 -89.44
C VAL A 651 94.71 59.21 -89.42
N TRP A 652 95.79 59.57 -90.17
CA TRP A 652 96.47 60.92 -90.22
C TRP A 652 97.18 61.34 -91.59
N LYS A 653 97.33 62.66 -91.96
CA LYS A 653 97.93 63.23 -93.26
C LYS A 653 98.60 64.66 -93.19
N ASP A 654 99.60 64.97 -94.04
CA ASP A 654 100.29 66.27 -94.25
C ASP A 654 100.03 66.98 -95.63
N ALA A 655 100.70 68.11 -95.93
CA ALA A 655 100.35 69.09 -96.99
C ALA A 655 101.11 68.99 -98.33
N GLN A 656 102.07 68.06 -98.50
CA GLN A 656 102.83 67.92 -99.75
C GLN A 656 102.62 66.55 -100.41
N GLY A 657 102.21 66.55 -101.68
CA GLY A 657 101.84 65.33 -102.41
C GLY A 657 100.42 64.84 -102.09
N GLU A 658 99.98 63.77 -102.74
CA GLU A 658 98.56 63.37 -102.81
C GLU A 658 98.15 62.14 -101.93
N ASN A 659 99.00 61.58 -101.04
CA ASN A 659 98.70 60.35 -100.25
C ASN A 659 98.54 60.56 -98.71
N ILE A 660 97.93 59.60 -97.97
CA ILE A 660 97.74 59.58 -96.48
C ILE A 660 99.07 59.29 -95.74
N ASP A 661 99.30 59.86 -94.55
CA ASP A 661 100.55 59.70 -93.79
C ASP A 661 100.59 58.49 -92.85
N GLY A 662 99.48 58.07 -92.20
CA GLY A 662 99.44 56.80 -91.44
C GLY A 662 98.16 56.44 -90.66
N ILE A 663 98.15 55.30 -89.93
CA ILE A 663 96.98 54.70 -89.21
C ILE A 663 97.31 54.03 -87.85
N ASN A 664 96.32 53.85 -86.95
CA ASN A 664 96.36 52.99 -85.74
C ASN A 664 95.43 51.77 -85.89
N TYR A 665 95.74 50.61 -85.28
CA TYR A 665 94.95 49.38 -85.36
C TYR A 665 95.23 48.36 -84.23
N ALA A 666 94.28 47.48 -83.87
CA ALA A 666 94.41 46.49 -82.79
C ALA A 666 93.78 45.11 -83.15
N PRO A 667 94.27 43.97 -82.62
CA PRO A 667 93.75 42.64 -82.96
C PRO A 667 92.46 42.30 -82.24
N LEU A 668 91.46 41.77 -82.94
CA LEU A 668 90.40 40.98 -82.35
C LEU A 668 90.96 39.58 -82.02
N GLN A 669 90.81 39.08 -80.80
CA GLN A 669 91.29 37.77 -80.36
C GLN A 669 90.18 36.90 -79.80
N LYS A 670 90.30 35.57 -79.89
CA LYS A 670 89.40 34.53 -79.42
C LYS A 670 90.12 33.40 -78.67
N ARG A 671 89.62 32.85 -77.57
CA ARG A 671 90.25 31.71 -76.83
C ARG A 671 89.80 30.36 -77.37
N VAL A 672 90.59 29.29 -77.50
CA VAL A 672 90.16 27.88 -77.72
C VAL A 672 90.93 27.02 -76.71
N GLY A 673 90.22 26.18 -75.95
CA GLY A 673 90.76 25.60 -74.73
C GLY A 673 91.30 26.69 -73.79
N ASN A 674 92.53 26.51 -73.29
CA ASN A 674 93.19 27.49 -72.43
C ASN A 674 94.03 28.55 -73.19
N GLN A 675 94.03 28.53 -74.53
CA GLN A 675 94.89 29.42 -75.33
C GLN A 675 94.11 30.50 -76.07
N TRP A 676 94.62 31.74 -76.08
CA TRP A 676 94.07 32.86 -76.85
C TRP A 676 94.70 32.95 -78.24
N TYR A 677 93.86 33.03 -79.27
CA TYR A 677 94.20 33.09 -80.68
C TYR A 677 93.73 34.42 -81.25
N THR A 678 94.56 35.16 -81.99
CA THR A 678 94.05 36.30 -82.76
C THR A 678 93.06 35.82 -83.82
N VAL A 679 91.86 36.39 -83.86
CA VAL A 679 90.84 36.11 -84.89
C VAL A 679 91.42 36.56 -86.21
N GLN A 680 91.48 35.74 -87.24
CA GLN A 680 91.79 36.27 -88.56
C GLN A 680 90.56 37.04 -89.09
N GLY A 681 90.76 38.27 -89.54
CA GLY A 681 89.73 39.04 -90.24
C GLY A 681 89.24 38.23 -91.44
N GLY A 682 87.92 38.19 -91.66
CA GLY A 682 87.35 37.46 -92.78
C GLY A 682 87.90 37.97 -94.11
N THR A 683 88.28 37.05 -94.99
CA THR A 683 88.50 37.36 -96.41
C THR A 683 87.15 37.77 -97.03
N VAL A 684 87.08 38.96 -97.65
CA VAL A 684 86.07 39.22 -98.68
C VAL A 684 86.48 38.47 -99.94
#